data_AF-A0A413SX54-F1
#
_entry.id   AF-A0A413SX54-F1
#
_cell.length_a   1.000
_cell.length_b   1.000
_cell.length_c   1.000
_cell.angle_alpha   90.00
_cell.angle_beta   90.00
_cell.angle_gamma   90.00
#
_symmetry.space_group_name_H-M   'P 1'
#
loop_
_entity.id
_entity.type
_entity.pdbx_description
1 polymer ?
#
loop_
_entity_poly.entity_id
_entity_poly.type
_entity_poly.pdbx_seq_one_letter_code
_entity_poly.pdbx_strand_id
1 'polypeptide(L)'
;MAIKKKGDIMKFKSYLMNLSLLSAVVLVMSGCTDDEFKQNNNIPKGNGIVFGANASYNGGPQTRTEYGDYVTGADGKKSQEIKWLSTDKVDIYSPSSPSLKKVEYGITNVDENQENQAYLLALGDGLQWDRTSSTQSFYAIYPSKESMSNEAVKNVVSFENGVLKGYIPVNQQHTITKDDKGAWIAKPNMNYLYMAAVQKDYTIPAADANDGVSLHFVPLTTTLELTIEGPTEAPIASINVFANNGENIAGYFSCDLTKANTTSESNSNLNCDYGQSATVRDMISISGYYDDGGTQKPLELAAGESITFNVFLLPHADLTNISVRVAGFNTASKTMSLAGVTLHPHQKTCVKLKAPQIAKDGVNNWITGMEDKVLISQLSIPGTANSFSSNYSGTDAEYYKAQTAPFEQQWNAGIRCFELRCPNNDSGTSLDGVQLQCNREDLGITFGQAVDMIWNKVQNSGEFAMIMPAFESNAGRNVVDFANNLNRFFTDHSNYKYVTYGRDLTVGDARGSLMFLARITSEEDGGLTLPYPGQGVFIDQWGSLKDNWARRGYPVANWAQNSSLSNSMEYYMITDNRSAGFVPANMPTKGAVDYMHNTKRADGTNGTAYIQDWARVVKESKNFSLYTSYKYGGWEWGTGTYYNEDYTQYVYWQESLTEKQNDIWSTFELAIEDNNNQQGSTFYINCLDGYYVDDAVELSKKPYIEGRSDSYTNSNGGSSPFGYGNGGVAGNIESFAADINNWFYSEILNYGAENIYGPMNIVILDRVYESGGGSYLPSVIINNNYRFPLITSDDVQGQTVSDASYASGGNVIE
;
A
#
# COMPACT_ATOMS: atom_id res chain seq x y z
N MET A 1 -40.86 2.61 -47.69
CA MET A 1 -39.90 1.51 -47.98
C MET A 1 -38.57 1.94 -47.39
N ALA A 2 -38.00 1.37 -46.32
CA ALA A 2 -37.99 -0.04 -45.86
C ALA A 2 -37.36 -0.96 -46.93
N ILE A 3 -36.37 -1.82 -46.63
CA ILE A 3 -35.91 -2.36 -45.34
C ILE A 3 -34.35 -2.37 -45.29
N LYS A 4 -33.75 -2.22 -44.11
CA LYS A 4 -32.43 -2.81 -43.81
C LYS A 4 -32.40 -3.32 -42.36
N LYS A 5 -31.74 -4.46 -42.12
CA LYS A 5 -31.79 -5.19 -40.84
C LYS A 5 -30.36 -5.50 -40.35
N LYS A 6 -30.14 -5.27 -39.05
CA LYS A 6 -29.01 -5.64 -38.16
C LYS A 6 -27.65 -6.06 -38.76
N GLY A 7 -26.60 -5.44 -38.22
CA GLY A 7 -25.33 -6.07 -37.84
C GLY A 7 -24.88 -5.41 -36.53
N ASP A 8 -24.52 -6.18 -35.51
CA ASP A 8 -24.30 -5.68 -34.15
C ASP A 8 -22.82 -5.31 -33.89
N ILE A 9 -22.57 -4.18 -33.21
CA ILE A 9 -21.27 -3.85 -32.58
C ILE A 9 -21.55 -3.27 -31.20
N MET A 10 -21.00 -3.90 -30.16
CA MET A 10 -21.02 -3.35 -28.80
C MET A 10 -20.05 -2.17 -28.70
N LYS A 11 -20.48 -1.09 -28.03
CA LYS A 11 -19.57 -0.05 -27.53
C LYS A 11 -19.67 0.00 -26.01
N PHE A 12 -18.53 -0.20 -25.35
CA PHE A 12 -18.35 0.22 -23.97
C PHE A 12 -18.69 1.71 -23.83
N LYS A 13 -19.28 2.09 -22.70
CA LYS A 13 -19.25 3.45 -22.17
C LYS A 13 -19.02 3.39 -20.67
N SER A 14 -18.26 4.36 -20.19
CA SER A 14 -17.76 4.47 -18.83
C SER A 14 -18.83 4.88 -17.82
N TYR A 15 -18.47 4.70 -16.55
CA TYR A 15 -19.16 5.23 -15.38
C TYR A 15 -19.32 6.75 -15.46
N LEU A 16 -20.37 7.25 -14.81
CA LEU A 16 -20.39 8.56 -14.19
C LEU A 16 -21.29 8.50 -12.95
N MET A 17 -20.69 8.63 -11.77
CA MET A 17 -21.45 8.91 -10.55
C MET A 17 -22.08 10.29 -10.65
N ASN A 18 -23.37 10.41 -10.35
CA ASN A 18 -23.96 11.44 -9.47
C ASN A 18 -25.49 11.38 -9.56
N LEU A 19 -26.15 10.91 -8.50
CA LEU A 19 -27.57 11.16 -8.26
C LEU A 19 -27.90 10.96 -6.78
N SER A 20 -27.72 12.03 -6.01
CA SER A 20 -28.33 12.14 -4.68
C SER A 20 -29.85 12.16 -4.83
N LEU A 21 -30.53 11.16 -4.26
CA LEU A 21 -31.98 11.03 -4.31
C LEU A 21 -32.56 11.09 -2.89
N LEU A 22 -33.23 12.21 -2.60
CA LEU A 22 -34.04 12.36 -1.40
C LEU A 22 -35.23 11.39 -1.47
N SER A 23 -35.31 10.43 -0.56
CA SER A 23 -36.48 9.56 -0.37
C SER A 23 -37.27 9.97 0.88
N ALA A 24 -37.82 11.19 0.86
CA ALA A 24 -38.72 11.67 1.92
C ALA A 24 -40.10 11.00 1.81
N VAL A 25 -40.29 9.87 2.49
CA VAL A 25 -41.58 9.16 2.56
C VAL A 25 -42.45 9.80 3.65
N VAL A 26 -43.34 10.71 3.26
CA VAL A 26 -44.33 11.30 4.15
C VAL A 26 -45.47 10.31 4.41
N LEU A 27 -45.45 9.64 5.56
CA LEU A 27 -46.59 8.88 6.07
C LEU A 27 -47.57 9.82 6.80
N VAL A 28 -48.76 10.00 6.23
CA VAL A 28 -49.82 10.84 6.79
C VAL A 28 -50.52 10.09 7.92
N MET A 29 -50.21 10.45 9.17
CA MET A 29 -50.90 9.90 10.35
C MET A 29 -52.11 10.76 10.73
N SER A 30 -53.31 10.29 10.38
CA SER A 30 -54.57 10.73 11.00
C SER A 30 -54.76 9.98 12.32
N GLY A 31 -54.51 10.63 13.46
CA GLY A 31 -54.55 9.98 14.77
C GLY A 31 -55.95 9.88 15.39
N CYS A 32 -56.12 8.94 16.33
CA CYS A 32 -57.07 9.03 17.43
C CYS A 32 -56.68 8.06 18.56
N THR A 33 -56.36 8.63 19.73
CA THR A 33 -56.38 8.03 21.10
C THR A 33 -55.68 6.70 21.39
N ASP A 34 -54.97 6.65 22.52
CA ASP A 34 -54.34 5.45 23.09
C ASP A 34 -55.36 4.35 23.43
N ASP A 35 -54.99 3.10 23.11
CA ASP A 35 -55.50 1.86 23.71
C ASP A 35 -54.39 0.79 23.59
N GLU A 36 -54.33 -0.17 24.51
CA GLU A 36 -53.10 -0.93 24.80
C GLU A 36 -52.66 -1.95 23.70
N PHE A 37 -51.34 -2.01 23.46
CA PHE A 37 -50.59 -3.16 22.92
C PHE A 37 -51.09 -3.88 21.64
N LYS A 38 -50.94 -3.29 20.43
CA LYS A 38 -51.04 -4.04 19.15
C LYS A 38 -50.06 -3.68 18.01
N GLN A 39 -48.96 -4.45 17.98
CA GLN A 39 -48.51 -5.30 16.84
C GLN A 39 -47.98 -4.68 15.51
N ASN A 40 -47.10 -5.46 14.87
CA ASN A 40 -46.62 -5.42 13.48
C ASN A 40 -45.65 -4.31 13.05
N ASN A 41 -44.39 -4.71 12.84
CA ASN A 41 -43.93 -5.04 11.49
C ASN A 41 -42.98 -6.24 11.52
N ASN A 42 -43.04 -7.12 10.52
CA ASN A 42 -42.21 -8.32 10.31
C ASN A 42 -42.08 -9.29 11.51
N ILE A 43 -43.10 -10.15 11.69
CA ILE A 43 -42.99 -11.42 12.42
C ILE A 43 -42.75 -12.54 11.36
N PRO A 44 -41.87 -13.54 11.59
CA PRO A 44 -41.70 -14.67 10.67
C PRO A 44 -43.03 -15.42 10.46
N LYS A 45 -43.39 -15.70 9.20
CA LYS A 45 -44.77 -16.07 8.83
C LYS A 45 -45.11 -17.55 9.07
N GLY A 46 -45.41 -17.86 10.33
CA GLY A 46 -46.05 -19.11 10.75
C GLY A 46 -45.09 -20.11 11.41
N ASN A 47 -45.49 -20.65 12.57
CA ASN A 47 -44.79 -21.66 13.38
C ASN A 47 -43.29 -21.39 13.65
N GLY A 48 -42.85 -20.14 13.48
CA GLY A 48 -41.45 -19.73 13.55
C GLY A 48 -41.00 -19.45 14.98
N ILE A 49 -39.73 -19.69 15.23
CA ILE A 49 -39.11 -19.48 16.56
C ILE A 49 -38.71 -18.01 16.70
N VAL A 50 -39.16 -17.39 17.80
CA VAL A 50 -38.71 -16.06 18.23
C VAL A 50 -37.42 -16.23 19.04
N PHE A 51 -36.40 -15.42 18.73
CA PHE A 51 -35.12 -15.41 19.45
C PHE A 51 -34.82 -14.01 20.02
N GLY A 52 -34.21 -13.98 21.20
CA GLY A 52 -33.58 -12.78 21.77
C GLY A 52 -32.07 -13.01 21.92
N ALA A 53 -31.27 -11.95 21.82
CA ALA A 53 -29.81 -12.00 21.92
C ALA A 53 -29.28 -11.08 23.01
N ASN A 54 -28.26 -11.53 23.73
CA ASN A 54 -27.50 -10.75 24.71
C ASN A 54 -26.01 -11.07 24.62
N ALA A 55 -25.12 -10.09 24.84
CA ALA A 55 -23.67 -10.25 24.78
C ALA A 55 -22.97 -9.48 25.92
N SER A 56 -21.87 -10.02 26.46
CA SER A 56 -20.99 -9.32 27.43
C SER A 56 -19.67 -10.10 27.64
N TYR A 57 -18.67 -9.46 28.26
CA TYR A 57 -17.49 -10.16 28.81
C TYR A 57 -17.67 -10.68 30.26
N ASN A 58 -18.79 -10.40 30.93
CA ASN A 58 -19.22 -10.97 32.23
C ASN A 58 -20.64 -10.46 32.56
N GLY A 59 -21.45 -11.28 33.25
CA GLY A 59 -22.92 -11.18 33.33
C GLY A 59 -23.54 -9.82 33.71
N GLY A 60 -24.42 -9.32 32.83
CA GLY A 60 -25.22 -8.09 32.94
C GLY A 60 -25.69 -7.59 31.55
N PRO A 61 -26.60 -6.61 31.43
CA PRO A 61 -27.12 -6.04 30.15
C PRO A 61 -26.71 -4.54 29.90
N GLN A 62 -26.92 -3.84 28.77
CA GLN A 62 -27.03 -4.03 27.28
C GLN A 62 -27.51 -2.67 26.64
N THR A 63 -27.54 -2.30 25.33
CA THR A 63 -27.31 -2.85 23.95
C THR A 63 -26.70 -1.75 23.00
N ARG A 64 -26.75 -1.86 21.62
CA ARG A 64 -26.26 -0.91 20.54
C ARG A 64 -24.75 -0.98 20.10
N THR A 65 -24.31 -1.86 19.16
CA THR A 65 -22.89 -2.30 18.98
C THR A 65 -21.87 -1.19 18.93
N GLU A 66 -20.95 -1.36 19.85
CA GLU A 66 -19.57 -0.96 19.89
C GLU A 66 -19.02 -1.58 21.18
N TYR A 67 -17.78 -1.27 21.54
CA TYR A 67 -17.34 -1.49 22.91
C TYR A 67 -18.01 -0.42 23.80
N GLY A 68 -18.84 -0.87 24.75
CA GLY A 68 -19.59 0.01 25.65
C GLY A 68 -18.79 0.50 26.85
N ASP A 69 -19.49 0.96 27.89
CA ASP A 69 -18.84 1.40 29.12
C ASP A 69 -18.32 0.22 29.97
N TYR A 70 -17.40 0.53 30.88
CA TYR A 70 -16.87 -0.43 31.84
C TYR A 70 -17.78 -0.55 33.07
N VAL A 71 -18.39 -1.72 33.23
CA VAL A 71 -19.18 -2.07 34.42
C VAL A 71 -18.26 -2.75 35.45
N THR A 72 -18.48 -2.51 36.73
CA THR A 72 -17.78 -3.23 37.81
C THR A 72 -18.81 -4.07 38.57
N GLY A 73 -18.62 -5.38 38.58
CA GLY A 73 -19.49 -6.35 39.26
C GLY A 73 -19.38 -6.26 40.78
N ALA A 74 -20.35 -6.84 41.48
CA ALA A 74 -20.37 -6.90 42.95
C ALA A 74 -19.23 -7.72 43.55
N ASP A 75 -18.53 -8.52 42.74
CA ASP A 75 -17.31 -9.25 43.09
C ASP A 75 -16.01 -8.45 42.83
N GLY A 76 -16.14 -7.20 42.36
CA GLY A 76 -15.02 -6.31 42.04
C GLY A 76 -14.37 -6.54 40.67
N LYS A 77 -14.83 -7.52 39.88
CA LYS A 77 -14.34 -7.69 38.51
C LYS A 77 -14.88 -6.57 37.62
N LYS A 78 -14.06 -6.11 36.67
CA LYS A 78 -14.53 -5.28 35.56
C LYS A 78 -15.00 -6.16 34.42
N SER A 79 -16.14 -5.80 33.84
CA SER A 79 -16.58 -6.26 32.53
C SER A 79 -16.66 -5.04 31.60
N GLN A 80 -16.58 -5.28 30.30
CA GLN A 80 -17.04 -4.29 29.33
C GLN A 80 -18.25 -4.85 28.62
N GLU A 81 -19.20 -3.97 28.36
CA GLU A 81 -20.38 -4.26 27.59
C GLU A 81 -20.01 -4.49 26.11
N ILE A 82 -20.49 -5.59 25.53
CA ILE A 82 -20.57 -5.75 24.07
C ILE A 82 -22.03 -5.52 23.71
N LYS A 83 -22.23 -4.56 22.82
CA LYS A 83 -23.55 -4.06 22.47
C LYS A 83 -24.07 -4.73 21.16
N TRP A 84 -25.24 -4.35 20.61
CA TRP A 84 -25.85 -4.88 19.36
C TRP A 84 -26.55 -3.81 18.49
N LEU A 85 -26.11 -3.54 17.26
CA LEU A 85 -26.64 -2.53 16.31
C LEU A 85 -27.64 -3.18 15.35
N SER A 86 -28.56 -2.38 14.81
CA SER A 86 -29.48 -2.79 13.73
C SER A 86 -28.82 -3.20 12.41
N THR A 87 -27.52 -2.97 12.24
CA THR A 87 -26.71 -3.47 11.11
C THR A 87 -26.11 -4.85 11.35
N ASP A 88 -26.06 -5.32 12.59
CA ASP A 88 -25.54 -6.64 12.92
C ASP A 88 -26.48 -7.75 12.46
N LYS A 89 -25.87 -8.89 12.16
CA LYS A 89 -26.58 -10.14 11.91
C LYS A 89 -25.85 -11.32 12.55
N VAL A 90 -26.61 -12.39 12.80
CA VAL A 90 -26.12 -13.66 13.35
C VAL A 90 -26.66 -14.82 12.51
N ASP A 91 -25.83 -15.85 12.31
CA ASP A 91 -26.31 -17.13 11.78
C ASP A 91 -26.77 -18.02 12.94
N ILE A 92 -27.98 -18.57 12.89
CA ILE A 92 -28.47 -19.58 13.85
C ILE A 92 -28.64 -20.93 13.16
N TYR A 93 -28.01 -21.97 13.71
CA TYR A 93 -28.15 -23.37 13.33
C TYR A 93 -28.98 -24.15 14.36
N SER A 94 -29.89 -25.02 13.88
CA SER A 94 -30.63 -25.97 14.69
C SER A 94 -30.83 -27.30 13.94
N PRO A 95 -30.24 -28.42 14.41
CA PRO A 95 -30.19 -29.68 13.66
C PRO A 95 -31.56 -30.35 13.50
N SER A 96 -32.51 -30.13 14.41
CA SER A 96 -33.85 -30.75 14.33
C SER A 96 -34.87 -29.92 13.54
N SER A 97 -34.77 -28.57 13.51
CA SER A 97 -35.67 -27.66 12.78
C SER A 97 -36.10 -28.20 11.41
N PRO A 98 -37.40 -28.41 11.13
CA PRO A 98 -37.84 -29.33 10.08
C PRO A 98 -37.58 -28.87 8.64
N SER A 99 -37.68 -27.57 8.35
CA SER A 99 -37.57 -27.00 7.00
C SER A 99 -36.16 -26.48 6.69
N LEU A 100 -35.70 -25.51 7.48
CA LEU A 100 -34.38 -24.89 7.38
C LEU A 100 -33.55 -25.26 8.61
N LYS A 101 -32.28 -25.62 8.40
CA LYS A 101 -31.34 -26.01 9.45
C LYS A 101 -30.44 -24.87 9.90
N LYS A 102 -30.19 -23.89 9.03
CA LYS A 102 -29.48 -22.64 9.31
C LYS A 102 -30.26 -21.47 8.71
N VAL A 103 -30.38 -20.36 9.42
CA VAL A 103 -31.02 -19.11 8.95
C VAL A 103 -30.23 -17.91 9.49
N GLU A 104 -30.12 -16.86 8.67
CA GLU A 104 -29.55 -15.56 9.06
C GLU A 104 -30.63 -14.68 9.73
N TYR A 105 -30.28 -14.08 10.87
CA TYR A 105 -31.15 -13.18 11.63
C TYR A 105 -30.49 -11.81 11.80
N GLY A 106 -31.23 -10.74 11.53
CA GLY A 106 -30.80 -9.36 11.82
C GLY A 106 -31.25 -8.90 13.22
N ILE A 107 -30.48 -7.99 13.84
CA ILE A 107 -30.86 -7.35 15.10
C ILE A 107 -31.98 -6.32 14.87
N THR A 108 -33.02 -6.39 15.70
CA THR A 108 -34.21 -5.54 15.63
C THR A 108 -34.75 -5.16 17.01
N ASN A 109 -35.68 -4.20 17.02
CA ASN A 109 -36.43 -3.73 18.19
C ASN A 109 -35.53 -3.30 19.38
N VAL A 110 -34.49 -2.53 19.07
CA VAL A 110 -33.55 -1.95 20.05
C VAL A 110 -34.20 -0.74 20.73
N ASP A 111 -35.15 -1.00 21.64
CA ASP A 111 -35.90 0.02 22.38
C ASP A 111 -34.97 0.88 23.25
N GLU A 112 -35.20 2.19 23.25
CA GLU A 112 -34.48 3.18 24.07
C GLU A 112 -34.93 3.17 25.53
N ASN A 113 -36.04 2.49 25.84
CA ASN A 113 -36.65 2.42 27.17
C ASN A 113 -36.70 0.99 27.72
N GLN A 114 -36.29 -0.01 26.93
CA GLN A 114 -36.11 -1.41 27.36
C GLN A 114 -34.76 -1.94 26.87
N GLU A 115 -33.69 -1.34 27.39
CA GLU A 115 -32.29 -1.47 26.96
C GLU A 115 -31.75 -2.93 26.93
N ASN A 116 -32.45 -3.87 27.58
CA ASN A 116 -31.92 -5.12 28.09
C ASN A 116 -32.10 -6.37 27.20
N GLN A 117 -32.70 -6.27 26.01
CA GLN A 117 -32.86 -7.40 25.07
C GLN A 117 -32.84 -6.93 23.60
N ALA A 118 -31.97 -7.51 22.77
CA ALA A 118 -32.09 -7.39 21.31
C ALA A 118 -32.98 -8.50 20.74
N TYR A 119 -33.90 -8.18 19.83
CA TYR A 119 -34.76 -9.18 19.17
C TYR A 119 -34.19 -9.58 17.82
N LEU A 120 -34.13 -10.88 17.54
CA LEU A 120 -33.59 -11.42 16.30
C LEU A 120 -34.71 -11.69 15.28
N LEU A 121 -34.66 -11.00 14.14
CA LEU A 121 -35.59 -11.16 13.03
C LEU A 121 -34.96 -11.98 11.90
N ALA A 122 -35.58 -13.12 11.57
CA ALA A 122 -35.18 -13.94 10.43
C ALA A 122 -35.25 -13.15 9.12
N LEU A 123 -34.18 -13.19 8.32
CA LEU A 123 -34.10 -12.52 7.03
C LEU A 123 -34.66 -13.40 5.90
N GLY A 124 -35.88 -13.90 6.11
CA GLY A 124 -36.58 -14.86 5.26
C GLY A 124 -37.54 -15.73 6.08
N ASP A 125 -37.69 -16.99 5.68
CA ASP A 125 -38.34 -18.00 6.52
C ASP A 125 -37.42 -18.34 7.71
N GLY A 126 -37.98 -18.32 8.92
CA GLY A 126 -37.24 -18.61 10.16
C GLY A 126 -37.07 -20.10 10.45
N LEU A 127 -36.20 -20.42 11.40
CA LEU A 127 -36.16 -21.74 12.04
C LEU A 127 -37.54 -22.06 12.67
N GLN A 128 -37.91 -23.35 12.66
CA GLN A 128 -39.21 -23.84 13.09
C GLN A 128 -39.05 -24.87 14.22
N TRP A 129 -40.09 -24.99 15.05
CA TRP A 129 -40.15 -26.00 16.11
C TRP A 129 -40.26 -27.42 15.54
N ASP A 130 -39.37 -28.31 15.96
CA ASP A 130 -39.54 -29.76 15.72
C ASP A 130 -40.67 -30.30 16.61
N ARG A 131 -41.91 -30.24 16.10
CA ARG A 131 -43.11 -30.77 16.76
C ARG A 131 -43.11 -32.30 16.92
N THR A 132 -42.03 -33.02 16.56
CA THR A 132 -41.84 -34.46 16.86
C THR A 132 -40.95 -34.71 18.08
N SER A 133 -40.24 -33.70 18.58
CA SER A 133 -39.38 -33.77 19.76
C SER A 133 -40.02 -33.09 20.99
N SER A 134 -39.46 -33.35 22.18
CA SER A 134 -39.72 -32.57 23.40
C SER A 134 -38.74 -31.41 23.59
N THR A 135 -37.55 -31.49 22.99
CA THR A 135 -36.46 -30.51 23.12
C THR A 135 -35.81 -30.18 21.78
N GLN A 136 -35.26 -28.98 21.66
CA GLN A 136 -34.54 -28.51 20.47
C GLN A 136 -33.28 -27.75 20.90
N SER A 137 -32.18 -27.95 20.18
CA SER A 137 -30.91 -27.25 20.43
C SER A 137 -30.63 -26.20 19.36
N PHE A 138 -29.98 -25.11 19.78
CA PHE A 138 -29.64 -23.95 18.96
C PHE A 138 -28.18 -23.57 19.15
N TYR A 139 -27.53 -23.22 18.05
CA TYR A 139 -26.11 -22.84 18.00
C TYR A 139 -26.01 -21.61 17.10
N ALA A 140 -25.58 -20.47 17.63
CA ALA A 140 -25.54 -19.21 16.89
C ALA A 140 -24.15 -18.58 16.93
N ILE A 141 -23.81 -17.81 15.89
CA ILE A 141 -22.55 -17.07 15.78
C ILE A 141 -22.76 -15.60 15.40
N TYR A 142 -21.80 -14.78 15.79
CA TYR A 142 -21.57 -13.44 15.26
C TYR A 142 -20.11 -13.32 14.76
N PRO A 143 -19.85 -12.57 13.69
CA PRO A 143 -20.83 -12.06 12.71
C PRO A 143 -21.46 -13.21 11.90
N SER A 144 -22.61 -12.96 11.26
CA SER A 144 -23.04 -13.83 10.14
C SER A 144 -22.05 -13.67 8.98
N LYS A 145 -21.91 -14.69 8.12
CA LYS A 145 -21.01 -14.60 6.96
C LYS A 145 -21.39 -13.43 6.04
N GLU A 146 -22.69 -13.23 5.80
CA GLU A 146 -23.16 -12.24 4.82
C GLU A 146 -23.34 -10.83 5.39
N SER A 147 -23.03 -10.58 6.68
CA SER A 147 -22.83 -9.22 7.22
C SER A 147 -21.37 -8.75 7.21
N MET A 148 -20.41 -9.62 6.91
CA MET A 148 -18.99 -9.25 6.94
C MET A 148 -18.64 -8.26 5.82
N SER A 149 -18.07 -7.11 6.17
CA SER A 149 -17.69 -6.07 5.20
C SER A 149 -16.38 -6.36 4.46
N ASN A 150 -15.46 -7.11 5.07
CA ASN A 150 -14.21 -7.50 4.41
C ASN A 150 -14.45 -8.76 3.57
N GLU A 151 -14.57 -8.61 2.25
CA GLU A 151 -14.82 -9.73 1.33
C GLU A 151 -13.69 -10.77 1.32
N ALA A 152 -12.43 -10.39 1.53
CA ALA A 152 -11.32 -11.36 1.60
C ALA A 152 -11.45 -12.30 2.82
N VAL A 153 -11.83 -11.77 3.98
CA VAL A 153 -12.13 -12.57 5.18
C VAL A 153 -13.43 -13.36 4.98
N LYS A 154 -14.48 -12.71 4.48
CA LYS A 154 -15.78 -13.33 4.23
C LYS A 154 -15.67 -14.57 3.34
N ASN A 155 -14.86 -14.53 2.28
CA ASN A 155 -14.68 -15.66 1.37
C ASN A 155 -14.14 -16.92 2.06
N VAL A 156 -13.34 -16.78 3.12
CA VAL A 156 -12.70 -17.92 3.82
C VAL A 156 -13.43 -18.38 5.09
N VAL A 157 -14.41 -17.62 5.57
CA VAL A 157 -15.27 -17.95 6.73
C VAL A 157 -16.45 -18.84 6.35
N SER A 158 -16.84 -19.77 7.23
CA SER A 158 -18.09 -20.53 7.10
C SER A 158 -18.66 -21.02 8.44
N PHE A 159 -19.96 -21.34 8.46
CA PHE A 159 -20.63 -21.95 9.61
C PHE A 159 -21.60 -23.01 9.11
N GLU A 160 -21.25 -24.28 9.30
CA GLU A 160 -22.01 -25.41 8.77
C GLU A 160 -22.12 -26.52 9.81
N ASN A 161 -23.32 -27.09 9.95
CA ASN A 161 -23.61 -28.17 10.90
C ASN A 161 -23.23 -27.89 12.37
N GLY A 162 -23.25 -26.62 12.79
CA GLY A 162 -22.85 -26.19 14.13
C GLY A 162 -21.34 -26.00 14.32
N VAL A 163 -20.54 -26.16 13.27
CA VAL A 163 -19.09 -25.91 13.28
C VAL A 163 -18.80 -24.57 12.61
N LEU A 164 -18.25 -23.63 13.37
CA LEU A 164 -17.67 -22.38 12.85
C LEU A 164 -16.29 -22.68 12.26
N LYS A 165 -15.96 -22.03 11.14
CA LYS A 165 -14.60 -21.79 10.66
C LYS A 165 -14.43 -20.28 10.52
N GLY A 166 -13.66 -19.70 11.43
CA GLY A 166 -13.37 -18.27 11.49
C GLY A 166 -11.95 -17.96 11.03
N TYR A 167 -11.70 -16.67 10.79
CA TYR A 167 -10.40 -16.16 10.39
C TYR A 167 -10.10 -14.79 11.03
N ILE A 168 -8.93 -14.67 11.63
CA ILE A 168 -8.37 -13.43 12.21
C ILE A 168 -7.32 -12.88 11.23
N PRO A 169 -7.48 -11.67 10.68
CA PRO A 169 -6.49 -11.09 9.78
C PRO A 169 -5.28 -10.52 10.54
N VAL A 170 -4.12 -10.53 9.86
CA VAL A 170 -2.90 -9.85 10.31
C VAL A 170 -3.08 -8.33 10.27
N ASN A 171 -3.54 -7.78 9.14
CA ASN A 171 -3.90 -6.36 9.03
C ASN A 171 -5.30 -6.14 9.65
N GLN A 172 -5.38 -5.43 10.77
CA GLN A 172 -6.64 -5.07 11.44
C GLN A 172 -6.96 -3.59 11.24
N GLN A 173 -8.25 -3.36 10.97
CA GLN A 173 -8.78 -2.06 10.55
C GLN A 173 -9.37 -1.34 11.75
N HIS A 174 -8.93 -0.11 11.98
CA HIS A 174 -9.45 0.78 13.01
C HIS A 174 -9.75 2.15 12.40
N THR A 175 -10.96 2.65 12.60
CA THR A 175 -11.31 4.02 12.25
C THR A 175 -10.88 4.93 13.39
N ILE A 176 -9.80 5.69 13.18
CA ILE A 176 -9.29 6.68 14.14
C ILE A 176 -9.97 8.03 13.88
N THR A 177 -10.55 8.63 14.92
CA THR A 177 -11.17 9.97 14.89
C THR A 177 -10.96 10.71 16.22
N LYS A 178 -11.39 11.98 16.29
CA LYS A 178 -11.67 12.69 17.55
C LYS A 178 -13.17 12.74 17.82
N ASP A 179 -13.56 12.78 19.10
CA ASP A 179 -14.94 13.02 19.55
C ASP A 179 -15.27 14.53 19.63
N ASP A 180 -16.52 14.86 19.98
CA ASP A 180 -17.00 16.25 20.16
C ASP A 180 -16.23 17.06 21.23
N LYS A 181 -15.43 16.39 22.07
CA LYS A 181 -14.60 16.98 23.14
C LYS A 181 -13.11 17.03 22.74
N GLY A 182 -12.77 16.54 21.54
CA GLY A 182 -11.40 16.46 21.02
C GLY A 182 -10.61 15.23 21.48
N ALA A 183 -11.20 14.28 22.19
CA ALA A 183 -10.53 13.05 22.64
C ALA A 183 -10.41 12.03 21.50
N TRP A 184 -9.29 11.30 21.44
CA TRP A 184 -9.06 10.31 20.39
C TRP A 184 -9.85 9.01 20.61
N ILE A 185 -10.47 8.51 19.54
CA ILE A 185 -11.18 7.23 19.49
C ILE A 185 -10.57 6.38 18.36
N ALA A 186 -10.38 5.08 18.59
CA ALA A 186 -10.08 4.09 17.56
C ALA A 186 -11.17 3.01 17.54
N LYS A 187 -12.15 3.11 16.64
CA LYS A 187 -13.21 2.09 16.51
C LYS A 187 -12.71 0.89 15.69
N PRO A 188 -12.65 -0.34 16.24
CA PRO A 188 -12.20 -1.51 15.50
C PRO A 188 -13.27 -2.00 14.50
N ASN A 189 -12.86 -2.73 13.46
CA ASN A 189 -13.80 -3.51 12.65
C ASN A 189 -14.33 -4.70 13.48
N MET A 190 -15.58 -4.60 13.94
CA MET A 190 -16.23 -5.58 14.82
C MET A 190 -16.46 -6.95 14.15
N ASN A 191 -16.32 -7.08 12.82
CA ASN A 191 -16.38 -8.38 12.13
C ASN A 191 -15.27 -9.35 12.55
N TYR A 192 -14.26 -8.89 13.28
CA TYR A 192 -13.20 -9.74 13.84
C TYR A 192 -13.46 -10.14 15.30
N LEU A 193 -14.49 -9.58 15.97
CA LEU A 193 -14.99 -10.07 17.26
C LEU A 193 -15.94 -11.24 17.02
N TYR A 194 -15.41 -12.45 16.86
CA TYR A 194 -16.29 -13.62 16.78
C TYR A 194 -16.90 -13.91 18.15
N MET A 195 -18.20 -14.19 18.18
CA MET A 195 -18.94 -14.60 19.38
C MET A 195 -19.82 -15.81 19.04
N ALA A 196 -20.18 -16.60 20.06
CA ALA A 196 -21.14 -17.68 19.90
C ALA A 196 -22.10 -17.80 21.08
N ALA A 197 -23.33 -18.23 20.77
CA ALA A 197 -24.33 -18.66 21.74
C ALA A 197 -24.70 -20.12 21.51
N VAL A 198 -24.89 -20.86 22.60
CA VAL A 198 -25.35 -22.25 22.58
C VAL A 198 -26.51 -22.38 23.54
N GLN A 199 -27.63 -22.91 23.08
CA GLN A 199 -28.76 -23.28 23.91
C GLN A 199 -29.07 -24.75 23.62
N LYS A 200 -28.61 -25.66 24.48
CA LYS A 200 -28.94 -27.08 24.39
C LYS A 200 -30.29 -27.39 25.03
N ASP A 201 -30.96 -28.38 24.45
CA ASP A 201 -32.14 -29.06 24.97
C ASP A 201 -33.26 -28.13 25.48
N TYR A 202 -33.51 -27.02 24.78
CA TYR A 202 -34.60 -26.10 25.08
C TYR A 202 -35.95 -26.82 24.92
N THR A 203 -36.76 -26.83 25.98
CA THR A 203 -38.10 -27.44 25.99
C THR A 203 -39.02 -26.78 24.96
N ILE A 204 -39.51 -27.54 24.00
CA ILE A 204 -40.37 -27.01 22.93
C ILE A 204 -41.72 -26.55 23.54
N PRO A 205 -42.12 -25.27 23.38
CA PRO A 205 -43.36 -24.76 24.00
C PRO A 205 -44.61 -25.49 23.50
N ALA A 206 -45.54 -25.83 24.39
CA ALA A 206 -46.72 -26.65 24.06
C ALA A 206 -47.75 -25.97 23.15
N ALA A 207 -47.65 -24.65 22.98
CA ALA A 207 -48.35 -23.83 21.98
C ALA A 207 -47.32 -22.88 21.34
N ASP A 208 -47.74 -22.02 20.41
CA ASP A 208 -46.89 -20.93 19.93
C ASP A 208 -46.88 -19.79 20.98
N ALA A 209 -46.06 -19.97 22.02
CA ALA A 209 -45.91 -19.02 23.12
C ALA A 209 -44.99 -17.84 22.73
N ASN A 210 -45.20 -16.68 23.34
CA ASN A 210 -44.38 -15.48 23.12
C ASN A 210 -43.01 -15.55 23.84
N ASP A 211 -42.81 -16.53 24.72
CA ASP A 211 -41.59 -16.73 25.49
C ASP A 211 -40.48 -17.28 24.57
N GLY A 212 -39.73 -16.36 23.94
CA GLY A 212 -38.70 -16.69 22.96
C GLY A 212 -37.49 -17.45 23.52
N VAL A 213 -36.63 -17.91 22.61
CA VAL A 213 -35.34 -18.52 22.95
C VAL A 213 -34.31 -17.40 23.20
N SER A 214 -33.82 -17.28 24.43
CA SER A 214 -32.70 -16.37 24.74
C SER A 214 -31.36 -16.99 24.33
N LEU A 215 -30.51 -16.23 23.66
CA LEU A 215 -29.20 -16.64 23.17
C LEU A 215 -28.10 -15.77 23.79
N HIS A 216 -27.39 -16.37 24.75
CA HIS A 216 -26.27 -15.76 25.47
C HIS A 216 -24.99 -15.86 24.62
N PHE A 217 -24.68 -14.81 23.86
CA PHE A 217 -23.45 -14.72 23.10
C PHE A 217 -22.29 -14.41 24.04
N VAL A 218 -21.32 -15.31 24.05
CA VAL A 218 -20.03 -15.13 24.71
C VAL A 218 -18.94 -14.97 23.64
N PRO A 219 -17.91 -14.12 23.87
CA PRO A 219 -16.80 -13.97 22.96
C PRO A 219 -16.10 -15.30 22.67
N LEU A 220 -15.77 -15.53 21.40
CA LEU A 220 -14.87 -16.59 20.98
C LEU A 220 -13.45 -16.05 20.84
N THR A 221 -13.23 -14.84 20.34
CA THR A 221 -11.87 -14.29 20.16
C THR A 221 -11.26 -13.76 21.45
N THR A 222 -9.97 -13.97 21.59
CA THR A 222 -9.11 -13.26 22.56
C THR A 222 -9.01 -11.79 22.16
N THR A 223 -9.03 -10.86 23.12
CA THR A 223 -8.88 -9.42 22.84
C THR A 223 -7.79 -8.80 23.71
N LEU A 224 -6.82 -8.13 23.09
CA LEU A 224 -5.93 -7.19 23.76
C LEU A 224 -6.52 -5.78 23.61
N GLU A 225 -6.87 -5.14 24.72
CA GLU A 225 -7.09 -3.70 24.72
C GLU A 225 -5.79 -3.00 25.09
N LEU A 226 -5.30 -2.16 24.17
CA LEU A 226 -4.05 -1.42 24.28
C LEU A 226 -4.36 0.08 24.33
N THR A 227 -4.29 0.67 25.52
CA THR A 227 -4.23 2.14 25.65
C THR A 227 -2.79 2.62 25.49
N ILE A 228 -2.57 3.60 24.62
CA ILE A 228 -1.32 4.35 24.52
C ILE A 228 -1.57 5.76 25.07
N GLU A 229 -0.82 6.15 26.10
CA GLU A 229 -0.93 7.45 26.78
C GLU A 229 0.22 8.39 26.37
N GLY A 230 -0.12 9.59 25.89
CA GLY A 230 0.84 10.60 25.42
C GLY A 230 1.66 11.28 26.53
N PRO A 231 2.65 12.12 26.18
CA PRO A 231 2.90 12.62 24.82
C PRO A 231 3.72 11.66 23.93
N THR A 232 3.44 11.66 22.63
CA THR A 232 4.32 11.08 21.61
C THR A 232 5.43 12.04 21.24
N GLU A 233 6.69 11.59 21.22
CA GLU A 233 7.79 12.39 20.68
C GLU A 233 7.78 12.46 19.15
N ALA A 234 7.35 11.40 18.45
CA ALA A 234 7.11 11.37 17.01
C ALA A 234 5.73 10.77 16.72
N PRO A 235 4.99 11.23 15.69
CA PRO A 235 3.68 10.68 15.34
C PRO A 235 3.75 9.17 15.05
N ILE A 236 2.70 8.45 15.41
CA ILE A 236 2.58 6.99 15.26
C ILE A 236 2.16 6.67 13.82
N ALA A 237 2.96 5.87 13.11
CA ALA A 237 2.67 5.42 11.74
C ALA A 237 2.13 3.98 11.71
N SER A 238 2.58 3.09 12.59
CA SER A 238 1.98 1.77 12.80
C SER A 238 2.08 1.31 14.25
N ILE A 239 1.19 0.40 14.62
CA ILE A 239 1.26 -0.40 15.85
C ILE A 239 1.24 -1.87 15.43
N ASN A 240 2.17 -2.66 15.94
CA ASN A 240 2.25 -4.09 15.67
C ASN A 240 2.28 -4.86 17.01
N VAL A 241 1.55 -5.97 17.08
CA VAL A 241 1.49 -6.87 18.26
C VAL A 241 2.05 -8.21 17.83
N PHE A 242 2.97 -8.80 18.60
CA PHE A 242 3.71 -10.03 18.24
C PHE A 242 3.69 -11.04 19.39
N ALA A 243 3.71 -12.33 19.08
CA ALA A 243 4.09 -13.39 20.01
C ALA A 243 5.57 -13.77 19.82
N ASN A 244 6.45 -13.39 20.76
CA ASN A 244 7.93 -13.51 20.63
C ASN A 244 8.46 -14.97 20.57
N ASN A 245 7.60 -15.97 20.40
CA ASN A 245 7.92 -17.40 20.24
C ASN A 245 7.53 -17.96 18.86
N GLY A 246 7.03 -17.13 17.93
CA GLY A 246 6.52 -17.58 16.63
C GLY A 246 5.18 -18.31 16.72
N GLU A 247 4.40 -18.09 17.78
CA GLU A 247 3.08 -18.68 17.96
C GLU A 247 2.01 -17.88 17.21
N ASN A 248 1.20 -18.56 16.40
CA ASN A 248 0.14 -17.91 15.61
C ASN A 248 -0.87 -17.18 16.51
N ILE A 249 -0.99 -15.86 16.34
CA ILE A 249 -2.05 -15.03 16.94
C ILE A 249 -3.07 -14.54 15.91
N ALA A 250 -2.79 -14.71 14.62
CA ALA A 250 -3.71 -14.49 13.51
C ALA A 250 -3.83 -15.74 12.62
N GLY A 251 -4.85 -15.80 11.76
CA GLY A 251 -5.12 -16.93 10.86
C GLY A 251 -6.42 -17.67 11.15
N TYR A 252 -6.45 -18.94 10.79
CA TYR A 252 -7.66 -19.78 10.81
C TYR A 252 -7.95 -20.39 12.18
N PHE A 253 -9.23 -20.50 12.53
CA PHE A 253 -9.69 -21.32 13.66
C PHE A 253 -11.04 -21.98 13.37
N SER A 254 -11.40 -22.99 14.15
CA SER A 254 -12.68 -23.68 14.06
C SER A 254 -13.21 -24.03 15.45
N CYS A 255 -14.49 -23.78 15.70
CA CYS A 255 -15.14 -24.08 16.98
C CYS A 255 -16.36 -24.97 16.72
N ASP A 256 -16.42 -26.15 17.32
CA ASP A 256 -17.56 -27.06 17.22
C ASP A 256 -18.54 -26.80 18.36
N LEU A 257 -19.53 -25.96 18.08
CA LEU A 257 -20.52 -25.54 19.07
C LEU A 257 -21.42 -26.71 19.52
N THR A 258 -21.50 -27.80 18.74
CA THR A 258 -22.28 -28.99 19.10
C THR A 258 -21.68 -29.74 20.30
N LYS A 259 -20.37 -29.61 20.53
CA LYS A 259 -19.68 -30.18 21.70
C LYS A 259 -19.87 -29.36 22.98
N ALA A 260 -19.99 -28.04 22.86
CA ALA A 260 -20.10 -27.11 24.00
C ALA A 260 -21.40 -27.29 24.81
N ASN A 261 -21.40 -26.81 26.05
CA ASN A 261 -22.61 -26.71 26.89
C ASN A 261 -23.39 -25.43 26.57
N THR A 262 -24.61 -25.29 27.10
CA THR A 262 -25.37 -24.03 27.05
C THR A 262 -24.53 -22.87 27.58
N THR A 263 -24.45 -21.78 26.81
CA THR A 263 -23.71 -20.56 27.20
C THR A 263 -24.51 -19.74 28.20
N SER A 264 -23.81 -18.98 29.05
CA SER A 264 -24.44 -18.15 30.09
C SER A 264 -23.67 -16.86 30.34
N GLU A 265 -22.65 -16.92 31.20
CA GLU A 265 -21.74 -15.82 31.54
C GLU A 265 -20.28 -16.17 31.24
N SER A 266 -19.99 -17.42 30.83
CA SER A 266 -18.64 -17.91 30.57
C SER A 266 -18.56 -18.75 29.30
N ASN A 267 -17.46 -18.56 28.58
CA ASN A 267 -17.03 -19.32 27.40
C ASN A 267 -16.12 -20.53 27.75
N SER A 268 -15.87 -20.81 29.03
CA SER A 268 -14.97 -21.88 29.53
C SER A 268 -15.29 -23.34 29.09
N ASN A 269 -16.34 -23.55 28.30
CA ASN A 269 -16.71 -24.86 27.71
C ASN A 269 -16.71 -24.83 26.16
N LEU A 270 -16.26 -23.75 25.53
CA LEU A 270 -16.15 -23.58 24.08
C LEU A 270 -14.70 -23.77 23.65
N ASN A 271 -14.36 -24.98 23.22
CA ASN A 271 -13.02 -25.24 22.66
C ASN A 271 -12.99 -24.87 21.17
N CYS A 272 -11.95 -24.14 20.77
CA CYS A 272 -11.66 -23.83 19.37
C CYS A 272 -10.29 -24.42 18.98
N ASP A 273 -10.26 -25.19 17.90
CA ASP A 273 -9.03 -25.70 17.30
C ASP A 273 -8.49 -24.65 16.30
N TYR A 274 -7.21 -24.28 16.37
CA TYR A 274 -6.60 -23.40 15.38
C TYR A 274 -6.09 -24.18 14.16
N GLY A 275 -6.19 -23.57 12.98
CA GLY A 275 -5.69 -24.16 11.75
C GLY A 275 -4.18 -24.00 11.63
N GLN A 276 -3.45 -25.13 11.63
CA GLN A 276 -2.03 -25.13 11.24
C GLN A 276 -1.90 -24.56 9.82
N SER A 277 -1.03 -23.57 9.67
CA SER A 277 -0.73 -22.90 8.39
C SER A 277 0.76 -23.08 8.10
N ALA A 278 1.14 -23.20 6.83
CA ALA A 278 2.55 -23.28 6.45
C ALA A 278 3.27 -21.96 6.78
N THR A 279 2.66 -20.84 6.38
CA THR A 279 3.06 -19.49 6.77
C THR A 279 2.55 -19.18 8.17
N VAL A 280 3.46 -18.94 9.11
CA VAL A 280 3.12 -18.51 10.47
C VAL A 280 2.69 -17.03 10.51
N ARG A 281 1.99 -16.67 11.57
CA ARG A 281 1.13 -15.48 11.72
C ARG A 281 1.20 -15.00 13.17
N ASP A 282 2.40 -14.80 13.66
CA ASP A 282 2.72 -14.39 15.02
C ASP A 282 2.47 -12.89 15.29
N MET A 283 2.13 -12.13 14.24
CA MET A 283 1.93 -10.69 14.25
C MET A 283 0.49 -10.28 13.90
N ILE A 284 0.03 -9.18 14.50
CA ILE A 284 -1.09 -8.35 14.06
C ILE A 284 -0.59 -6.91 13.85
N SER A 285 -1.11 -6.22 12.83
CA SER A 285 -0.75 -4.86 12.43
C SER A 285 -1.96 -3.95 12.42
N ILE A 286 -1.80 -2.72 12.92
CA ILE A 286 -2.79 -1.66 12.95
C ILE A 286 -2.18 -0.38 12.38
N SER A 287 -2.95 0.34 11.56
CA SER A 287 -2.54 1.63 11.00
C SER A 287 -2.53 2.71 12.08
N GLY A 288 -1.48 3.53 12.15
CA GLY A 288 -1.44 4.73 12.98
C GLY A 288 -2.11 5.96 12.34
N TYR A 289 -2.70 5.82 11.16
CA TYR A 289 -3.22 6.93 10.36
C TYR A 289 -4.71 7.18 10.58
N TYR A 290 -5.11 8.45 10.55
CA TYR A 290 -6.49 8.93 10.62
C TYR A 290 -6.82 9.85 9.44
N ASP A 291 -8.10 10.00 9.09
CA ASP A 291 -8.52 10.92 8.05
C ASP A 291 -8.71 12.35 8.58
N ASP A 292 -8.07 13.32 7.93
CA ASP A 292 -8.26 14.75 8.18
C ASP A 292 -8.76 15.44 6.90
N GLY A 293 -10.04 15.24 6.60
CA GLY A 293 -10.72 15.86 5.46
C GLY A 293 -10.26 15.30 4.10
N GLY A 294 -10.08 13.99 4.00
CA GLY A 294 -9.50 13.31 2.83
C GLY A 294 -7.97 13.35 2.78
N THR A 295 -7.29 13.95 3.78
CA THR A 295 -5.84 13.85 3.93
C THR A 295 -5.52 12.91 5.09
N GLN A 296 -5.01 11.73 4.79
CA GLN A 296 -4.55 10.77 5.79
C GLN A 296 -3.31 11.29 6.53
N LYS A 297 -3.30 11.23 7.86
CA LYS A 297 -2.22 11.73 8.73
C LYS A 297 -1.87 10.76 9.85
N PRO A 298 -0.59 10.63 10.25
CA PRO A 298 -0.20 9.80 11.39
C PRO A 298 -0.66 10.43 12.72
N LEU A 299 -0.98 9.59 13.70
CA LEU A 299 -1.50 10.00 15.01
C LEU A 299 -0.42 10.63 15.90
N GLU A 300 -0.61 11.89 16.30
CA GLU A 300 0.19 12.54 17.36
C GLU A 300 -0.68 12.67 18.63
N LEU A 301 -0.15 12.27 19.79
CA LEU A 301 -0.79 12.38 21.09
C LEU A 301 -0.13 13.47 21.92
N ALA A 302 -0.90 14.47 22.35
CA ALA A 302 -0.43 15.50 23.27
C ALA A 302 -0.28 14.95 24.72
N ALA A 303 0.37 15.74 25.59
CA ALA A 303 0.51 15.38 27.00
C ALA A 303 -0.86 15.34 27.69
N GLY A 304 -1.25 14.17 28.21
CA GLY A 304 -2.57 13.93 28.80
C GLY A 304 -3.63 13.44 27.82
N GLU A 305 -3.35 13.41 26.51
CA GLU A 305 -4.17 12.63 25.57
C GLU A 305 -3.83 11.13 25.67
N SER A 306 -4.77 10.28 25.27
CA SER A 306 -4.55 8.86 25.07
C SER A 306 -5.50 8.32 24.01
N ILE A 307 -5.17 7.16 23.44
CA ILE A 307 -6.04 6.41 22.53
C ILE A 307 -6.07 4.94 22.96
N THR A 308 -7.17 4.23 22.68
CA THR A 308 -7.33 2.82 23.05
C THR A 308 -7.70 1.98 21.84
N PHE A 309 -6.83 1.03 21.48
CA PHE A 309 -7.06 0.07 20.40
C PHE A 309 -7.56 -1.26 20.96
N ASN A 310 -8.50 -1.88 20.26
CA ASN A 310 -8.94 -3.25 20.53
C ASN A 310 -8.39 -4.16 19.44
N VAL A 311 -7.51 -5.10 19.82
CA VAL A 311 -6.81 -6.02 18.91
C VAL A 311 -7.38 -7.42 19.12
N PHE A 312 -7.80 -8.09 18.06
CA PHE A 312 -8.40 -9.43 18.15
C PHE A 312 -7.36 -10.51 17.82
N LEU A 313 -7.21 -11.51 18.69
CA LEU A 313 -6.23 -12.59 18.56
C LEU A 313 -6.92 -13.95 18.48
N LEU A 314 -6.20 -14.95 17.98
CA LEU A 314 -6.62 -16.34 17.96
C LEU A 314 -6.97 -16.86 19.38
N PRO A 315 -7.97 -17.75 19.49
CA PRO A 315 -8.48 -18.18 20.79
C PRO A 315 -8.11 -19.64 21.13
N HIS A 316 -6.83 -19.90 21.36
CA HIS A 316 -6.32 -21.27 21.54
C HIS A 316 -5.44 -21.51 22.78
N ALA A 317 -4.77 -20.49 23.33
CA ALA A 317 -3.84 -20.64 24.46
C ALA A 317 -3.69 -19.37 25.31
N ASP A 318 -3.09 -19.53 26.50
CA ASP A 318 -2.64 -18.43 27.36
C ASP A 318 -1.36 -17.81 26.80
N LEU A 319 -1.46 -16.62 26.20
CA LEU A 319 -0.31 -15.93 25.61
C LEU A 319 0.37 -15.06 26.68
N THR A 320 1.63 -15.37 27.01
CA THR A 320 2.41 -14.76 28.12
C THR A 320 3.64 -13.97 27.66
N ASN A 321 3.85 -13.95 26.36
CA ASN A 321 5.07 -13.55 25.67
C ASN A 321 4.77 -12.54 24.55
N ILE A 322 3.82 -11.63 24.76
CA ILE A 322 3.40 -10.64 23.76
C ILE A 322 4.30 -9.41 23.80
N SER A 323 4.67 -8.89 22.63
CA SER A 323 5.34 -7.60 22.44
C SER A 323 4.45 -6.64 21.64
N VAL A 324 4.59 -5.35 21.90
CA VAL A 324 3.99 -4.26 21.11
C VAL A 324 5.12 -3.42 20.48
N ARG A 325 5.14 -3.27 19.16
CA ARG A 325 5.99 -2.27 18.48
C ARG A 325 5.14 -1.07 18.10
N VAL A 326 5.71 0.11 18.30
CA VAL A 326 5.17 1.36 17.76
C VAL A 326 6.21 1.93 16.80
N ALA A 327 5.81 2.19 15.55
CA ALA A 327 6.66 2.84 14.56
C ALA A 327 6.41 4.35 14.55
N GLY A 328 7.48 5.13 14.73
CA GLY A 328 7.43 6.58 14.55
C GLY A 328 7.44 6.94 13.06
N PHE A 329 6.79 8.04 12.73
CA PHE A 329 6.68 8.55 11.37
C PHE A 329 8.03 9.08 10.83
N ASN A 330 8.55 8.44 9.77
CA ASN A 330 9.84 8.68 9.14
C ASN A 330 11.02 8.71 10.15
N THR A 331 10.99 7.81 11.14
CA THR A 331 12.01 7.68 12.19
C THR A 331 12.04 6.24 12.73
N ALA A 332 12.76 6.01 13.82
CA ALA A 332 12.84 4.75 14.56
C ALA A 332 11.48 4.17 15.00
N SER A 333 11.48 2.87 15.27
CA SER A 333 10.40 2.16 15.96
C SER A 333 10.89 1.60 17.28
N LYS A 334 10.02 1.50 18.29
CA LYS A 334 10.35 0.90 19.60
C LYS A 334 9.43 -0.26 19.93
N THR A 335 10.02 -1.41 20.24
CA THR A 335 9.33 -2.62 20.71
C THR A 335 9.28 -2.66 22.23
N MET A 336 8.20 -3.25 22.75
CA MET A 336 7.77 -3.19 24.14
C MET A 336 7.14 -4.52 24.56
N SER A 337 7.90 -5.40 25.23
CA SER A 337 7.42 -6.66 25.81
C SER A 337 6.45 -6.45 26.98
N LEU A 338 5.26 -7.06 26.92
CA LEU A 338 4.20 -7.00 27.94
C LEU A 338 4.49 -7.93 29.14
N ALA A 339 5.65 -7.76 29.75
CA ALA A 339 6.17 -8.64 30.78
C ALA A 339 5.21 -8.79 31.98
N GLY A 340 4.85 -10.04 32.30
CA GLY A 340 3.95 -10.38 33.40
C GLY A 340 2.45 -10.27 33.07
N VAL A 341 2.08 -9.85 31.85
CA VAL A 341 0.71 -9.89 31.36
C VAL A 341 0.41 -11.28 30.78
N THR A 342 -0.78 -11.81 31.04
CA THR A 342 -1.32 -13.00 30.35
C THR A 342 -2.57 -12.62 29.59
N LEU A 343 -2.65 -13.00 28.31
CA LEU A 343 -3.87 -12.92 27.51
C LEU A 343 -4.51 -14.31 27.53
N HIS A 344 -5.56 -14.46 28.33
CA HIS A 344 -6.31 -15.71 28.42
C HIS A 344 -7.21 -15.89 27.19
N PRO A 345 -7.37 -17.12 26.65
CA PRO A 345 -8.16 -17.34 25.45
C PRO A 345 -9.62 -16.96 25.68
N HIS A 346 -10.25 -16.38 24.65
CA HIS A 346 -11.64 -15.90 24.68
C HIS A 346 -11.91 -14.75 25.68
N GLN A 347 -10.89 -14.18 26.33
CA GLN A 347 -11.03 -13.08 27.28
C GLN A 347 -10.50 -11.76 26.73
N LYS A 348 -10.83 -10.66 27.42
CA LYS A 348 -10.31 -9.33 27.14
C LYS A 348 -9.32 -8.89 28.23
N THR A 349 -8.08 -8.65 27.83
CA THR A 349 -7.01 -8.17 28.72
C THR A 349 -6.71 -6.70 28.41
N CYS A 350 -6.88 -5.83 29.42
CA CYS A 350 -6.61 -4.39 29.30
C CYS A 350 -5.18 -4.05 29.71
N VAL A 351 -4.45 -3.37 28.83
CA VAL A 351 -3.05 -2.96 29.01
C VAL A 351 -2.93 -1.46 28.73
N LYS A 352 -2.21 -0.75 29.60
CA LYS A 352 -1.88 0.67 29.43
C LYS A 352 -0.37 0.84 29.30
N LEU A 353 0.07 1.44 28.19
CA LEU A 353 1.47 1.81 27.96
C LEU A 353 1.60 3.32 27.86
N LYS A 354 2.75 3.86 28.27
CA LYS A 354 3.17 5.20 27.83
C LYS A 354 3.60 5.15 26.37
N ALA A 355 3.34 6.22 25.63
CA ALA A 355 3.87 6.40 24.29
C ALA A 355 5.41 6.26 24.32
N PRO A 356 5.99 5.32 23.55
CA PRO A 356 7.42 5.12 23.56
C PRO A 356 8.13 6.40 23.10
N GLN A 357 9.15 6.80 23.86
CA GLN A 357 10.05 7.88 23.48
C GLN A 357 10.84 7.44 22.24
N ILE A 358 10.64 8.17 21.15
CA ILE A 358 11.10 7.92 19.78
C ILE A 358 11.46 9.29 19.21
N ALA A 359 12.76 9.57 19.10
CA ALA A 359 13.27 10.86 18.63
C ALA A 359 12.76 11.19 17.21
N LYS A 360 12.41 12.46 16.95
CA LYS A 360 11.90 12.91 15.63
C LYS A 360 12.90 12.72 14.49
N ASP A 361 14.19 12.70 14.80
CA ASP A 361 15.33 12.53 13.90
C ASP A 361 16.07 11.19 14.10
N GLY A 362 15.47 10.26 14.86
CA GLY A 362 16.03 8.94 15.12
C GLY A 362 16.22 8.09 13.86
N VAL A 363 17.28 7.28 13.84
CA VAL A 363 17.56 6.39 12.71
C VAL A 363 16.47 5.30 12.63
N ASN A 364 15.63 5.34 11.60
CA ASN A 364 14.78 4.21 11.25
C ASN A 364 15.67 3.00 10.93
N ASN A 365 15.47 1.87 11.63
CA ASN A 365 16.22 0.62 11.48
C ASN A 365 15.24 -0.54 11.32
N TRP A 366 14.40 -0.47 10.28
CA TRP A 366 13.29 -1.39 10.07
C TRP A 366 13.75 -2.80 9.68
N ILE A 367 14.88 -2.93 8.98
CA ILE A 367 15.46 -4.22 8.57
C ILE A 367 16.07 -4.94 9.79
N THR A 368 16.69 -4.21 10.73
CA THR A 368 17.35 -4.76 11.93
C THR A 368 16.40 -5.60 12.79
N GLY A 369 15.11 -5.27 12.80
CA GLY A 369 14.09 -6.00 13.56
C GLY A 369 13.57 -7.27 12.88
N MET A 370 13.96 -7.60 11.65
CA MET A 370 13.45 -8.75 10.90
C MET A 370 14.17 -10.08 11.23
N GLU A 371 13.58 -11.22 10.88
CA GLU A 371 14.28 -12.51 10.86
C GLU A 371 15.36 -12.51 9.76
N ASP A 372 16.48 -13.22 9.99
CA ASP A 372 17.51 -13.45 8.98
C ASP A 372 16.95 -14.16 7.75
N LYS A 373 16.07 -15.17 7.88
CA LYS A 373 15.58 -16.00 6.76
C LYS A 373 14.58 -15.34 5.81
N VAL A 374 14.06 -14.16 6.12
CA VAL A 374 13.11 -13.44 5.26
C VAL A 374 13.73 -13.17 3.88
N LEU A 375 13.02 -13.52 2.80
CA LEU A 375 13.49 -13.26 1.44
C LEU A 375 13.39 -11.78 1.07
N ILE A 376 14.44 -11.23 0.46
CA ILE A 376 14.47 -9.81 0.08
C ILE A 376 13.60 -9.50 -1.15
N SER A 377 13.26 -10.51 -1.97
CA SER A 377 12.44 -10.35 -3.20
C SER A 377 11.00 -9.90 -2.96
N GLN A 378 10.54 -9.89 -1.70
CA GLN A 378 9.22 -9.40 -1.31
C GLN A 378 9.29 -8.08 -0.50
N LEU A 379 10.48 -7.61 -0.13
CA LEU A 379 10.56 -6.44 0.73
C LEU A 379 10.14 -5.19 -0.02
N SER A 380 9.23 -4.44 0.61
CA SER A 380 8.78 -3.13 0.18
C SER A 380 9.85 -2.13 0.61
N ILE A 381 10.72 -1.76 -0.32
CA ILE A 381 11.95 -0.99 -0.11
C ILE A 381 11.78 0.41 -0.72
N PRO A 382 11.75 1.49 0.07
CA PRO A 382 11.74 2.83 -0.47
C PRO A 382 13.14 3.25 -0.93
N GLY A 383 13.20 3.88 -2.09
CA GLY A 383 14.40 4.40 -2.72
C GLY A 383 14.24 5.82 -3.25
N THR A 384 15.36 6.47 -3.55
CA THR A 384 15.37 7.84 -4.09
C THR A 384 16.08 7.93 -5.43
N ALA A 385 15.46 8.59 -6.41
CA ALA A 385 16.11 8.96 -7.66
C ALA A 385 17.11 10.10 -7.40
N ASN A 386 18.22 10.10 -8.15
CA ASN A 386 19.38 11.00 -7.98
C ASN A 386 19.63 11.39 -6.50
N SER A 387 19.91 10.41 -5.63
CA SER A 387 19.77 10.57 -4.16
C SER A 387 20.55 11.74 -3.55
N PHE A 388 21.68 12.12 -4.15
CA PHE A 388 22.55 13.20 -3.67
C PHE A 388 22.26 14.57 -4.31
N SER A 389 21.22 14.69 -5.14
CA SER A 389 20.86 15.94 -5.83
C SER A 389 20.48 17.09 -4.89
N SER A 390 20.20 16.80 -3.62
CA SER A 390 20.14 17.80 -2.53
C SER A 390 21.33 18.75 -2.51
N ASN A 391 22.51 18.28 -2.94
CA ASN A 391 23.77 19.02 -2.92
C ASN A 391 23.90 20.05 -4.06
N TYR A 392 23.05 19.99 -5.10
CA TYR A 392 23.07 20.95 -6.19
C TYR A 392 22.90 22.39 -5.66
N SER A 393 23.62 23.35 -6.24
CA SER A 393 23.73 24.73 -5.73
C SER A 393 23.40 25.83 -6.75
N GLY A 394 22.87 25.46 -7.92
CA GLY A 394 22.31 26.40 -8.88
C GLY A 394 21.01 27.06 -8.39
N THR A 395 20.56 28.08 -9.14
CA THR A 395 19.36 28.87 -8.83
C THR A 395 18.05 28.25 -9.31
N ASP A 396 18.17 27.16 -10.05
CA ASP A 396 17.20 26.40 -10.84
C ASP A 396 17.01 24.99 -10.25
N ALA A 397 16.99 24.93 -8.92
CA ALA A 397 16.91 23.72 -8.12
C ALA A 397 15.64 22.90 -8.40
N GLU A 398 14.57 23.52 -8.87
CA GLU A 398 13.32 22.86 -9.25
C GLU A 398 13.45 21.89 -10.44
N TYR A 399 14.54 21.97 -11.23
CA TYR A 399 14.83 21.08 -12.36
C TYR A 399 16.03 20.13 -12.14
N TYR A 400 16.92 20.46 -11.20
CA TYR A 400 18.16 19.71 -10.91
C TYR A 400 18.20 19.12 -9.50
N LYS A 401 17.10 19.19 -8.73
CA LYS A 401 16.91 18.46 -7.47
C LYS A 401 15.74 17.48 -7.54
N ALA A 402 16.09 16.20 -7.72
CA ALA A 402 15.22 15.06 -7.42
C ALA A 402 14.92 14.99 -5.91
N GLN A 403 15.91 15.27 -5.07
CA GLN A 403 15.78 15.28 -3.61
C GLN A 403 16.13 16.65 -3.02
N THR A 404 15.30 17.11 -2.08
CA THR A 404 15.55 18.30 -1.25
C THR A 404 16.17 17.94 0.09
N ALA A 405 15.75 16.81 0.68
CA ALA A 405 16.34 16.24 1.89
C ALA A 405 17.75 15.68 1.64
N PRO A 406 18.77 16.00 2.48
CA PRO A 406 20.11 15.41 2.37
C PRO A 406 20.14 13.93 2.76
N PHE A 407 21.20 13.22 2.38
CA PHE A 407 21.41 11.79 2.62
C PHE A 407 21.08 11.33 4.06
N GLU A 408 21.52 12.07 5.08
CA GLU A 408 21.25 11.74 6.49
C GLU A 408 19.74 11.70 6.81
N GLN A 409 18.96 12.63 6.25
CA GLN A 409 17.51 12.63 6.42
C GLN A 409 16.86 11.48 5.64
N GLN A 410 17.28 11.23 4.40
CA GLN A 410 16.80 10.07 3.63
C GLN A 410 17.07 8.74 4.37
N TRP A 411 18.28 8.56 4.90
CA TRP A 411 18.63 7.37 5.68
C TRP A 411 17.76 7.23 6.94
N ASN A 412 17.52 8.32 7.67
CA ASN A 412 16.71 8.31 8.90
C ASN A 412 15.21 8.14 8.63
N ALA A 413 14.69 8.59 7.48
CA ALA A 413 13.34 8.24 7.01
C ALA A 413 13.18 6.73 6.78
N GLY A 414 14.29 6.03 6.52
CA GLY A 414 14.33 4.59 6.23
C GLY A 414 14.51 4.26 4.74
N ILE A 415 14.95 5.22 3.91
CA ILE A 415 15.37 4.96 2.53
C ILE A 415 16.53 3.96 2.53
N ARG A 416 16.45 2.96 1.65
CA ARG A 416 17.47 1.89 1.53
C ARG A 416 17.91 1.60 0.10
N CYS A 417 17.33 2.23 -0.91
CA CYS A 417 17.80 2.17 -2.29
C CYS A 417 18.19 3.57 -2.79
N PHE A 418 19.39 3.71 -3.36
CA PHE A 418 19.96 5.01 -3.73
C PHE A 418 20.42 5.02 -5.19
N GLU A 419 19.84 5.89 -6.02
CA GLU A 419 20.27 6.06 -7.42
C GLU A 419 21.41 7.09 -7.52
N LEU A 420 22.53 6.65 -8.11
CA LEU A 420 23.75 7.42 -8.27
C LEU A 420 24.06 7.55 -9.78
N ARG A 421 23.62 8.66 -10.39
CA ARG A 421 23.87 8.94 -11.81
C ARG A 421 25.23 9.59 -12.01
N CYS A 422 26.04 9.11 -12.96
CA CYS A 422 27.34 9.69 -13.30
C CYS A 422 27.83 9.24 -14.69
N PRO A 423 28.79 9.96 -15.31
CA PRO A 423 29.40 9.56 -16.57
C PRO A 423 30.43 8.43 -16.38
N ASN A 424 30.97 7.93 -17.49
CA ASN A 424 32.20 7.13 -17.44
C ASN A 424 33.38 7.98 -16.95
N ASN A 425 34.41 7.34 -16.41
CA ASN A 425 35.70 8.01 -16.22
C ASN A 425 36.49 7.98 -17.54
N ASP A 426 36.73 9.13 -18.15
CA ASP A 426 37.46 9.26 -19.43
C ASP A 426 38.93 8.82 -19.34
N SER A 427 39.49 8.68 -18.13
CA SER A 427 40.84 8.09 -17.94
C SER A 427 40.85 6.56 -18.00
N GLY A 428 39.70 5.90 -18.10
CA GLY A 428 39.59 4.44 -18.14
C GLY A 428 40.06 3.75 -16.86
N THR A 429 39.93 4.43 -15.71
CA THR A 429 40.34 3.92 -14.39
C THR A 429 39.15 3.40 -13.59
N SER A 430 38.54 4.23 -12.75
CA SER A 430 37.57 3.83 -11.72
C SER A 430 36.48 4.89 -11.57
N LEU A 431 35.25 4.52 -11.20
CA LEU A 431 34.18 5.52 -10.96
C LEU A 431 34.41 6.36 -9.69
N ASP A 432 35.29 5.92 -8.78
CA ASP A 432 35.57 6.53 -7.47
C ASP A 432 35.60 8.07 -7.46
N GLY A 433 36.43 8.67 -8.32
CA GLY A 433 36.62 10.12 -8.41
C GLY A 433 35.65 10.87 -9.34
N VAL A 434 34.70 10.19 -9.99
CA VAL A 434 33.77 10.80 -10.95
C VAL A 434 32.66 11.54 -10.20
N GLN A 435 32.35 12.78 -10.62
CA GLN A 435 31.22 13.54 -10.06
C GLN A 435 29.90 12.79 -10.29
N LEU A 436 29.05 12.77 -9.26
CA LEU A 436 27.63 12.49 -9.46
C LEU A 436 26.96 13.67 -10.16
N GLN A 437 25.99 13.35 -11.00
CA GLN A 437 25.18 14.31 -11.74
C GLN A 437 23.70 14.12 -11.42
N CYS A 438 22.90 15.16 -11.67
CA CYS A 438 21.45 15.05 -11.81
C CYS A 438 21.05 15.86 -13.03
N ASN A 439 20.37 15.26 -13.99
CA ASN A 439 20.01 15.92 -15.25
C ASN A 439 21.25 16.54 -15.97
N ARG A 440 22.40 15.85 -15.85
CA ARG A 440 23.75 16.19 -16.37
C ARG A 440 24.46 17.38 -15.73
N GLU A 441 23.93 17.95 -14.65
CA GLU A 441 24.59 18.97 -13.85
C GLU A 441 25.30 18.36 -12.63
N ASP A 442 26.53 18.79 -12.35
CA ASP A 442 27.39 18.23 -11.30
C ASP A 442 26.87 18.53 -9.87
N LEU A 443 26.89 17.53 -9.00
CA LEU A 443 26.35 17.59 -7.64
C LEU A 443 27.40 17.93 -6.56
N GLY A 444 28.67 18.16 -6.93
CA GLY A 444 29.74 18.52 -5.99
C GLY A 444 30.17 17.39 -5.05
N ILE A 445 29.85 16.13 -5.38
CA ILE A 445 30.21 14.92 -4.65
C ILE A 445 30.57 13.82 -5.66
N THR A 446 31.57 12.98 -5.36
CA THR A 446 31.92 11.85 -6.24
C THR A 446 31.09 10.59 -5.97
N PHE A 447 31.04 9.69 -6.95
CA PHE A 447 30.46 8.36 -6.79
C PHE A 447 31.09 7.59 -5.62
N GLY A 448 32.42 7.62 -5.51
CA GLY A 448 33.14 7.01 -4.38
C GLY A 448 32.69 7.55 -3.04
N GLN A 449 32.69 8.88 -2.87
CA GLN A 449 32.23 9.55 -1.64
C GLN A 449 30.79 9.21 -1.26
N ALA A 450 29.88 9.12 -2.24
CA ALA A 450 28.50 8.73 -2.02
C ALA A 450 28.35 7.27 -1.57
N VAL A 451 29.08 6.34 -2.21
CA VAL A 451 29.11 4.92 -1.79
C VAL A 451 29.75 4.77 -0.41
N ASP A 452 30.79 5.54 -0.10
CA ASP A 452 31.44 5.56 1.22
C ASP A 452 30.43 6.01 2.31
N MET A 453 29.66 7.08 2.06
CA MET A 453 28.60 7.53 2.97
C MET A 453 27.51 6.47 3.21
N ILE A 454 27.15 5.69 2.18
CA ILE A 454 26.20 4.57 2.30
C ILE A 454 26.83 3.39 3.05
N TRP A 455 28.07 3.01 2.72
CA TRP A 455 28.81 1.93 3.39
C TRP A 455 28.95 2.19 4.90
N ASN A 456 29.26 3.43 5.29
CA ASN A 456 29.39 3.83 6.68
C ASN A 456 28.09 3.70 7.51
N LYS A 457 26.91 3.54 6.88
CA LYS A 457 25.63 3.25 7.55
C LYS A 457 25.35 1.75 7.72
N VAL A 458 25.79 0.93 6.78
CA VAL A 458 25.55 -0.54 6.82
C VAL A 458 26.65 -1.30 7.53
N GLN A 459 27.91 -0.86 7.51
CA GLN A 459 29.01 -1.65 8.06
C GLN A 459 28.78 -1.99 9.55
N ASN A 460 28.69 -3.29 9.84
CA ASN A 460 28.41 -3.83 11.19
C ASN A 460 27.02 -3.43 11.77
N SER A 461 26.03 -3.08 10.95
CA SER A 461 24.63 -2.85 11.39
C SER A 461 23.68 -3.95 10.89
N GLY A 462 22.46 -3.97 11.42
CA GLY A 462 21.39 -4.92 11.02
C GLY A 462 20.64 -4.52 9.74
N GLU A 463 21.15 -3.51 9.01
CA GLU A 463 20.57 -2.97 7.79
C GLU A 463 21.39 -3.40 6.55
N PHE A 464 20.83 -3.21 5.35
CA PHE A 464 21.55 -3.30 4.08
C PHE A 464 21.30 -2.05 3.24
N ALA A 465 22.04 -1.85 2.15
CA ALA A 465 21.74 -0.79 1.18
C ALA A 465 21.79 -1.31 -0.25
N MET A 466 20.84 -0.87 -1.07
CA MET A 466 20.85 -1.01 -2.52
C MET A 466 21.37 0.27 -3.16
N ILE A 467 22.20 0.12 -4.18
CA ILE A 467 22.78 1.22 -4.94
C ILE A 467 22.49 0.95 -6.41
N MET A 468 21.98 1.96 -7.11
CA MET A 468 21.71 1.93 -8.55
C MET A 468 22.69 2.89 -9.26
N PRO A 469 23.89 2.43 -9.66
CA PRO A 469 24.74 3.20 -10.57
C PRO A 469 24.02 3.34 -11.91
N ALA A 470 23.81 4.57 -12.37
CA ALA A 470 23.23 4.85 -13.67
C ALA A 470 24.21 5.64 -14.55
N PHE A 471 24.31 5.24 -15.82
CA PHE A 471 25.10 6.00 -16.78
C PHE A 471 24.35 7.26 -17.22
N GLU A 472 24.90 8.43 -16.90
CA GLU A 472 24.41 9.73 -17.35
C GLU A 472 25.59 10.61 -17.78
N SER A 473 25.56 11.18 -18.99
CA SER A 473 26.69 11.92 -19.55
C SER A 473 26.27 13.03 -20.50
N ASN A 474 27.06 14.11 -20.51
CA ASN A 474 26.98 15.21 -21.47
C ASN A 474 27.98 15.07 -22.64
N ALA A 475 29.02 14.24 -22.51
CA ALA A 475 30.16 14.15 -23.44
C ALA A 475 29.99 13.08 -24.54
N GLY A 476 29.10 12.11 -24.35
CA GLY A 476 28.87 11.00 -25.28
C GLY A 476 28.29 9.77 -24.59
N ARG A 477 28.07 8.69 -25.35
CA ARG A 477 27.52 7.43 -24.82
C ARG A 477 28.60 6.35 -24.83
N ASN A 478 29.19 6.05 -23.68
CA ASN A 478 30.26 5.06 -23.52
C ASN A 478 29.98 4.09 -22.35
N VAL A 479 28.91 3.32 -22.51
CA VAL A 479 28.37 2.41 -21.48
C VAL A 479 29.29 1.22 -21.19
N VAL A 480 30.15 0.81 -22.14
CA VAL A 480 31.12 -0.27 -21.94
C VAL A 480 32.23 0.18 -21.00
N ASP A 481 32.78 1.39 -21.19
CA ASP A 481 33.78 1.92 -20.26
C ASP A 481 33.17 2.32 -18.92
N PHE A 482 31.90 2.72 -18.86
CA PHE A 482 31.19 2.85 -17.57
C PHE A 482 31.17 1.51 -16.80
N ALA A 483 30.79 0.41 -17.46
CA ALA A 483 30.80 -0.93 -16.86
C ALA A 483 32.22 -1.38 -16.44
N ASN A 484 33.25 -1.08 -17.24
CA ASN A 484 34.65 -1.34 -16.87
C ASN A 484 35.09 -0.52 -15.64
N ASN A 485 34.79 0.78 -15.60
CA ASN A 485 35.10 1.67 -14.49
C ASN A 485 34.36 1.27 -13.20
N LEU A 486 33.11 0.77 -13.29
CA LEU A 486 32.34 0.25 -12.16
C LEU A 486 32.92 -1.08 -11.64
N ASN A 487 33.31 -1.99 -12.55
CA ASN A 487 34.03 -3.21 -12.17
C ASN A 487 35.39 -2.92 -11.53
N ARG A 488 36.07 -1.86 -11.97
CA ARG A 488 37.30 -1.41 -11.33
C ARG A 488 37.04 -0.80 -9.95
N PHE A 489 35.97 -0.02 -9.78
CA PHE A 489 35.56 0.51 -8.49
C PHE A 489 35.36 -0.61 -7.44
N PHE A 490 34.72 -1.73 -7.81
CA PHE A 490 34.61 -2.91 -6.94
C PHE A 490 35.95 -3.59 -6.61
N THR A 491 36.93 -3.46 -7.51
CA THR A 491 38.29 -4.00 -7.31
C THR A 491 39.11 -3.12 -6.37
N ASP A 492 38.95 -1.80 -6.47
CA ASP A 492 39.62 -0.83 -5.59
C ASP A 492 39.05 -0.90 -4.16
N HIS A 493 37.73 -1.12 -4.01
CA HIS A 493 37.02 -1.15 -2.73
C HIS A 493 36.74 -2.57 -2.19
N SER A 494 37.73 -3.46 -2.31
CA SER A 494 37.65 -4.85 -1.82
C SER A 494 37.45 -5.03 -0.29
N ASN A 495 37.36 -3.92 0.46
CA ASN A 495 37.03 -3.86 1.88
C ASN A 495 35.52 -3.74 2.19
N TYR A 496 34.66 -3.43 1.21
CA TYR A 496 33.21 -3.44 1.42
C TYR A 496 32.64 -4.87 1.37
N LYS A 497 31.60 -5.15 2.16
CA LYS A 497 30.79 -6.37 1.99
C LYS A 497 29.78 -6.13 0.86
N TYR A 498 29.92 -6.87 -0.23
CA TYR A 498 28.95 -6.90 -1.32
C TYR A 498 28.09 -8.17 -1.25
N VAL A 499 26.81 -8.09 -1.63
CA VAL A 499 26.01 -9.26 -2.00
C VAL A 499 25.32 -9.03 -3.35
N THR A 500 25.01 -10.12 -4.05
CA THR A 500 24.35 -10.04 -5.36
C THR A 500 22.87 -10.34 -5.19
N TYR A 501 22.02 -9.44 -5.69
CA TYR A 501 20.58 -9.58 -5.60
C TYR A 501 20.06 -10.78 -6.42
N GLY A 502 19.25 -11.62 -5.78
CA GLY A 502 18.61 -12.78 -6.39
C GLY A 502 17.46 -13.29 -5.53
N ARG A 503 16.63 -14.17 -6.11
CA ARG A 503 15.41 -14.73 -5.49
C ARG A 503 15.64 -15.28 -4.08
N ASP A 504 16.70 -16.09 -3.93
CA ASP A 504 16.97 -16.86 -2.71
C ASP A 504 17.80 -16.06 -1.67
N LEU A 505 18.01 -14.75 -1.90
CA LEU A 505 18.78 -13.90 -1.00
C LEU A 505 17.97 -13.53 0.25
N THR A 506 18.49 -13.87 1.42
CA THR A 506 17.83 -13.59 2.70
C THR A 506 18.28 -12.25 3.31
N VAL A 507 17.48 -11.71 4.23
CA VAL A 507 17.84 -10.52 5.03
C VAL A 507 19.17 -10.73 5.75
N GLY A 508 19.39 -11.90 6.34
CA GLY A 508 20.61 -12.23 7.08
C GLY A 508 21.87 -12.26 6.21
N ASP A 509 21.75 -12.76 4.97
CA ASP A 509 22.84 -12.69 4.00
C ASP A 509 23.22 -11.23 3.69
N ALA A 510 22.23 -10.37 3.49
CA ALA A 510 22.42 -8.98 3.10
C ALA A 510 22.80 -8.05 4.26
N ARG A 511 22.56 -8.42 5.53
CA ARG A 511 22.90 -7.59 6.70
C ARG A 511 24.35 -7.11 6.68
N GLY A 512 24.53 -5.81 6.85
CA GLY A 512 25.80 -5.12 6.78
C GLY A 512 26.49 -5.12 5.40
N SER A 513 25.72 -5.12 4.30
CA SER A 513 26.26 -5.17 2.93
C SER A 513 25.65 -4.16 1.95
N LEU A 514 26.32 -4.02 0.80
CA LEU A 514 25.86 -3.29 -0.37
C LEU A 514 25.39 -4.24 -1.47
N MET A 515 24.23 -3.95 -2.05
CA MET A 515 23.71 -4.55 -3.28
C MET A 515 23.79 -3.55 -4.42
N PHE A 516 24.27 -3.98 -5.59
CA PHE A 516 24.37 -3.12 -6.77
C PHE A 516 23.40 -3.59 -7.87
N LEU A 517 22.57 -2.66 -8.36
CA LEU A 517 21.56 -2.86 -9.41
C LEU A 517 21.82 -1.83 -10.53
N ALA A 518 22.77 -2.12 -11.42
CA ALA A 518 23.33 -1.12 -12.33
C ALA A 518 22.49 -0.91 -13.61
N ARG A 519 22.18 0.36 -13.85
CA ARG A 519 21.41 0.93 -14.97
C ARG A 519 22.37 1.42 -16.06
N ILE A 520 22.89 0.50 -16.87
CA ILE A 520 24.04 0.77 -17.75
C ILE A 520 23.63 0.99 -19.21
N THR A 521 23.09 -0.02 -19.89
CA THR A 521 22.71 0.04 -21.31
C THR A 521 21.29 0.57 -21.49
N SER A 522 21.05 1.30 -22.58
CA SER A 522 19.71 1.62 -23.13
C SER A 522 19.33 0.64 -24.23
N GLU A 523 18.07 0.69 -24.63
CA GLU A 523 17.55 0.20 -25.92
C GLU A 523 18.49 0.50 -27.11
N GLU A 524 19.06 1.71 -27.21
CA GLU A 524 20.00 2.10 -28.28
C GLU A 524 21.36 1.41 -28.24
N ASP A 525 21.74 0.82 -27.11
CA ASP A 525 22.97 0.02 -26.96
C ASP A 525 22.73 -1.46 -27.33
N GLY A 526 21.54 -1.81 -27.83
CA GLY A 526 21.13 -3.17 -28.17
C GLY A 526 22.12 -3.88 -29.10
N GLY A 527 22.82 -4.89 -28.56
CA GLY A 527 23.87 -5.64 -29.24
C GLY A 527 25.29 -5.34 -28.76
N LEU A 528 25.51 -4.33 -27.91
CA LEU A 528 26.77 -4.17 -27.18
C LEU A 528 26.91 -5.29 -26.14
N THR A 529 28.11 -5.88 -26.04
CA THR A 529 28.42 -6.89 -25.02
C THR A 529 29.11 -6.23 -23.84
N LEU A 530 28.37 -6.02 -22.74
CA LEU A 530 28.96 -5.60 -21.47
C LEU A 530 29.87 -6.70 -20.87
N PRO A 531 30.88 -6.32 -20.07
CA PRO A 531 31.60 -7.28 -19.22
C PRO A 531 30.64 -8.01 -18.27
N TYR A 532 31.13 -9.03 -17.58
CA TYR A 532 30.40 -9.57 -16.43
C TYR A 532 30.43 -8.55 -15.28
N PRO A 533 29.39 -8.44 -14.43
CA PRO A 533 29.46 -7.63 -13.23
C PRO A 533 30.55 -8.18 -12.30
N GLY A 534 31.40 -7.32 -11.75
CA GLY A 534 32.34 -7.69 -10.70
C GLY A 534 31.63 -7.91 -9.36
N GLN A 535 30.51 -7.21 -9.15
CA GLN A 535 29.58 -7.36 -8.03
C GLN A 535 28.16 -7.04 -8.50
N GLY A 536 27.15 -7.60 -7.83
CA GLY A 536 25.75 -7.25 -8.06
C GLY A 536 25.19 -7.69 -9.41
N VAL A 537 24.28 -6.88 -9.94
CA VAL A 537 23.47 -7.16 -11.12
C VAL A 537 23.62 -6.01 -12.13
N PHE A 538 23.88 -6.33 -13.39
CA PHE A 538 23.70 -5.39 -14.50
C PHE A 538 22.35 -5.65 -15.16
N ILE A 539 21.59 -4.59 -15.39
CA ILE A 539 20.24 -4.62 -15.98
C ILE A 539 20.34 -4.07 -17.40
N ASP A 540 19.89 -4.85 -18.38
CA ASP A 540 20.05 -4.51 -19.79
C ASP A 540 18.92 -3.58 -20.28
N GLN A 541 19.29 -2.61 -21.11
CA GLN A 541 18.40 -1.67 -21.82
C GLN A 541 17.58 -0.65 -20.99
N TRP A 542 17.81 -0.53 -19.67
CA TRP A 542 17.12 0.42 -18.77
C TRP A 542 17.74 1.85 -18.69
N GLY A 543 18.98 2.06 -19.13
CA GLY A 543 19.76 3.31 -19.02
C GLY A 543 19.34 4.50 -19.89
N SER A 544 18.04 4.66 -20.12
CA SER A 544 17.45 5.62 -21.07
C SER A 544 16.77 6.79 -20.35
N LEU A 545 17.26 8.01 -20.61
CA LEU A 545 16.55 9.27 -20.32
C LEU A 545 15.49 9.63 -21.40
N LYS A 546 15.20 8.71 -22.33
CA LYS A 546 14.25 8.91 -23.42
C LYS A 546 12.86 8.39 -23.03
N ASP A 547 11.85 8.68 -23.84
CA ASP A 547 10.45 8.47 -23.46
C ASP A 547 9.97 7.02 -23.51
N ASN A 548 10.82 6.11 -24.02
CA ASN A 548 10.64 4.65 -24.05
C ASN A 548 9.26 4.22 -24.61
N TRP A 549 8.84 4.87 -25.70
CA TRP A 549 7.48 4.74 -26.26
C TRP A 549 7.04 3.30 -26.58
N ALA A 550 7.95 2.43 -27.02
CA ALA A 550 7.61 1.04 -27.33
C ALA A 550 7.40 0.19 -26.07
N ARG A 551 8.17 0.44 -25.00
CA ARG A 551 7.95 -0.19 -23.67
C ARG A 551 6.65 0.28 -23.03
N ARG A 552 6.28 1.54 -23.25
CA ARG A 552 4.92 2.08 -22.99
C ARG A 552 3.84 1.52 -23.91
N GLY A 553 4.15 0.58 -24.80
CA GLY A 553 3.18 -0.12 -25.64
C GLY A 553 2.73 0.61 -26.91
N TYR A 554 3.34 1.74 -27.27
CA TYR A 554 3.03 2.42 -28.53
C TYR A 554 3.75 1.73 -29.71
N PRO A 555 3.09 1.55 -30.88
CA PRO A 555 3.66 0.86 -32.05
C PRO A 555 4.63 1.76 -32.86
N VAL A 556 5.66 2.27 -32.18
CA VAL A 556 6.71 3.17 -32.69
C VAL A 556 8.07 2.79 -32.09
N ALA A 557 9.16 3.40 -32.57
CA ALA A 557 10.47 3.25 -31.93
C ALA A 557 10.50 3.86 -30.51
N ASN A 558 11.33 3.29 -29.61
CA ASN A 558 11.51 3.79 -28.24
C ASN A 558 12.02 5.25 -28.18
N TRP A 559 12.62 5.76 -29.26
CA TRP A 559 13.01 7.17 -29.44
C TRP A 559 13.08 7.55 -30.93
N ALA A 560 13.09 8.85 -31.23
CA ALA A 560 13.29 9.34 -32.59
C ALA A 560 14.76 9.34 -33.04
N GLN A 561 14.99 8.89 -34.28
CA GLN A 561 16.22 9.14 -35.03
C GLN A 561 15.89 9.92 -36.31
N ASN A 562 16.72 10.89 -36.69
CA ASN A 562 16.49 11.72 -37.88
C ASN A 562 16.42 10.90 -39.19
N SER A 563 17.14 9.77 -39.24
CA SER A 563 17.18 8.81 -40.35
C SER A 563 15.91 7.98 -40.53
N SER A 564 15.08 7.85 -39.49
CA SER A 564 13.90 6.96 -39.45
C SER A 564 12.69 7.62 -38.79
N LEU A 565 12.69 8.96 -38.71
CA LEU A 565 11.78 9.78 -37.88
C LEU A 565 10.31 9.41 -38.03
N SER A 566 9.85 9.09 -39.25
CA SER A 566 8.45 8.66 -39.53
C SER A 566 7.95 7.49 -38.70
N ASN A 567 8.84 6.76 -38.01
CA ASN A 567 8.55 5.58 -37.22
C ASN A 567 8.55 5.87 -35.70
N SER A 568 8.65 7.14 -35.28
CA SER A 568 8.69 7.56 -33.87
C SER A 568 7.46 8.41 -33.48
N MET A 569 7.24 8.62 -32.19
CA MET A 569 6.13 9.45 -31.70
C MET A 569 6.32 10.93 -32.09
N GLU A 570 7.55 11.41 -31.98
CA GLU A 570 7.98 12.79 -32.18
C GLU A 570 7.62 13.31 -33.57
N TYR A 571 7.61 12.44 -34.59
CA TYR A 571 7.10 12.77 -35.93
C TYR A 571 5.66 13.30 -35.90
N TYR A 572 4.76 12.63 -35.20
CA TYR A 572 3.36 13.03 -35.08
C TYR A 572 3.21 14.32 -34.25
N MET A 573 4.12 14.54 -33.30
CA MET A 573 4.11 15.70 -32.41
C MET A 573 4.54 17.01 -33.11
N ILE A 574 5.45 16.95 -34.10
CA ILE A 574 6.08 18.13 -34.71
C ILE A 574 5.79 18.34 -36.21
N THR A 575 5.46 17.28 -36.97
CA THR A 575 5.30 17.40 -38.43
C THR A 575 4.08 18.26 -38.78
N ASP A 576 4.31 19.24 -39.65
CA ASP A 576 3.34 20.29 -40.04
C ASP A 576 2.74 21.11 -38.87
N ASN A 577 3.30 20.98 -37.66
CA ASN A 577 2.80 21.64 -36.46
C ASN A 577 3.20 23.13 -36.42
N ARG A 578 2.39 23.95 -37.10
CA ARG A 578 2.54 25.41 -37.26
C ARG A 578 1.52 26.23 -36.47
N SER A 579 0.81 25.63 -35.51
CA SER A 579 -0.30 26.29 -34.81
C SER A 579 -0.41 25.85 -33.35
N ALA A 580 -0.60 26.81 -32.44
CA ALA A 580 -0.91 26.53 -31.03
C ALA A 580 -2.19 25.70 -30.84
N GLY A 581 -3.10 25.67 -31.83
CA GLY A 581 -4.32 24.87 -31.85
C GLY A 581 -4.22 23.57 -32.67
N PHE A 582 -3.03 23.12 -33.04
CA PHE A 582 -2.84 21.85 -33.77
C PHE A 582 -3.20 20.64 -32.90
N VAL A 583 -3.78 19.60 -33.51
CA VAL A 583 -3.98 18.29 -32.89
C VAL A 583 -3.61 17.23 -33.94
N PRO A 584 -2.65 16.32 -33.67
CA PRO A 584 -2.23 15.34 -34.67
C PRO A 584 -3.35 14.33 -34.95
N ALA A 585 -3.76 14.22 -36.22
CA ALA A 585 -4.93 13.44 -36.59
C ALA A 585 -4.77 11.91 -36.49
N ASN A 586 -3.54 11.41 -36.38
CA ASN A 586 -3.20 9.97 -36.44
C ASN A 586 -2.16 9.58 -35.36
N MET A 587 -2.31 10.05 -34.12
CA MET A 587 -1.45 9.61 -33.00
C MET A 587 -1.47 8.07 -32.86
N PRO A 588 -0.31 7.41 -32.69
CA PRO A 588 -0.26 5.99 -32.34
C PRO A 588 -1.08 5.68 -31.08
N THR A 589 -1.84 4.58 -31.10
CA THR A 589 -2.63 4.13 -29.94
C THR A 589 -1.80 3.21 -29.06
N LYS A 590 -1.83 3.41 -27.72
CA LYS A 590 -1.18 2.52 -26.74
C LYS A 590 -1.78 1.11 -26.79
N GLY A 591 -0.91 0.11 -26.89
CA GLY A 591 -1.23 -1.32 -26.80
C GLY A 591 -0.87 -1.89 -25.43
N ALA A 592 -0.39 -3.14 -25.39
CA ALA A 592 0.19 -3.73 -24.19
C ALA A 592 1.59 -3.16 -23.93
N VAL A 593 1.92 -2.93 -22.65
CA VAL A 593 3.27 -2.50 -22.22
C VAL A 593 4.25 -3.67 -22.19
N ASP A 594 5.54 -3.36 -22.29
CA ASP A 594 6.65 -4.30 -22.03
C ASP A 594 7.75 -3.60 -21.23
N TYR A 595 7.64 -3.74 -19.90
CA TYR A 595 8.63 -3.28 -18.94
C TYR A 595 9.60 -4.39 -18.50
N MET A 596 9.70 -5.50 -19.25
CA MET A 596 10.60 -6.61 -18.91
C MET A 596 12.03 -6.34 -19.41
N HIS A 597 12.99 -6.47 -18.50
CA HIS A 597 14.42 -6.31 -18.73
C HIS A 597 15.17 -7.61 -18.42
N ASN A 598 16.15 -7.96 -19.25
CA ASN A 598 17.09 -9.03 -18.94
C ASN A 598 18.11 -8.55 -17.90
N THR A 599 18.52 -9.43 -16.99
CA THR A 599 19.55 -9.16 -15.99
C THR A 599 20.68 -10.18 -16.05
N LYS A 600 21.89 -9.72 -15.73
CA LYS A 600 23.11 -10.51 -15.68
C LYS A 600 23.79 -10.28 -14.33
N ARG A 601 24.11 -11.35 -13.61
CA ARG A 601 24.62 -11.30 -12.23
C ARG A 601 26.12 -11.58 -12.16
N ALA A 602 26.75 -11.20 -11.05
CA ALA A 602 28.19 -11.37 -10.83
C ALA A 602 28.64 -12.85 -10.77
N ASP A 603 27.76 -13.77 -10.40
CA ASP A 603 27.98 -15.23 -10.47
C ASP A 603 27.91 -15.79 -11.91
N GLY A 604 27.57 -14.94 -12.89
CA GLY A 604 27.39 -15.30 -14.29
C GLY A 604 26.01 -15.84 -14.64
N THR A 605 25.06 -15.89 -13.71
CA THR A 605 23.67 -16.24 -13.99
C THR A 605 22.91 -15.11 -14.68
N ASN A 606 21.85 -15.47 -15.39
CA ASN A 606 20.90 -14.54 -15.97
C ASN A 606 19.58 -14.53 -15.17
N GLY A 607 18.75 -13.51 -15.37
CA GLY A 607 17.41 -13.42 -14.83
C GLY A 607 16.61 -12.28 -15.46
N THR A 608 15.55 -11.85 -14.79
CA THR A 608 14.63 -10.82 -15.27
C THR A 608 14.37 -9.75 -14.19
N ALA A 609 14.05 -8.55 -14.64
CA ALA A 609 13.53 -7.45 -13.81
C ALA A 609 12.37 -6.78 -14.55
N TYR A 610 11.30 -6.43 -13.85
CA TYR A 610 10.18 -5.68 -14.40
C TYR A 610 10.27 -4.24 -13.89
N ILE A 611 10.51 -3.29 -14.80
CA ILE A 611 10.92 -1.93 -14.44
C ILE A 611 10.03 -0.91 -15.15
N GLN A 612 9.06 -0.39 -14.42
CA GLN A 612 8.23 0.70 -14.88
C GLN A 612 9.02 2.00 -14.72
N ASP A 613 9.61 2.50 -15.81
CA ASP A 613 10.38 3.75 -15.79
C ASP A 613 10.25 4.54 -17.11
N TRP A 614 9.81 5.79 -16.96
CA TRP A 614 9.94 6.89 -17.91
C TRP A 614 9.67 8.22 -17.18
N ALA A 615 10.43 9.26 -17.53
CA ALA A 615 10.49 10.50 -16.73
C ALA A 615 9.60 11.66 -17.21
N ARG A 616 9.37 11.82 -18.52
CA ARG A 616 8.62 12.98 -19.07
C ARG A 616 7.11 12.80 -19.00
N VAL A 617 6.48 13.48 -18.05
CA VAL A 617 5.03 13.45 -17.83
C VAL A 617 4.38 14.76 -18.28
N VAL A 618 3.13 14.71 -18.74
CA VAL A 618 2.39 15.85 -19.27
C VAL A 618 1.03 15.91 -18.56
N LYS A 619 0.76 17.00 -17.82
CA LYS A 619 -0.48 17.14 -17.05
C LYS A 619 -1.72 17.45 -17.90
N GLU A 620 -1.55 18.14 -19.03
CA GLU A 620 -2.62 18.49 -19.98
C GLU A 620 -2.09 18.50 -21.42
N SER A 621 -2.88 17.96 -22.38
CA SER A 621 -2.50 17.93 -23.79
C SER A 621 -2.43 19.33 -24.40
N LYS A 622 -1.24 19.82 -24.79
CA LYS A 622 -1.07 21.14 -25.41
C LYS A 622 0.08 21.22 -26.42
N ASN A 623 0.06 22.27 -27.23
CA ASN A 623 1.17 22.66 -28.09
C ASN A 623 2.12 23.59 -27.33
N PHE A 624 3.38 23.20 -27.23
CA PHE A 624 4.46 24.04 -26.72
C PHE A 624 5.22 24.66 -27.89
N SER A 625 5.65 25.92 -27.77
CA SER A 625 6.47 26.57 -28.81
C SER A 625 7.92 26.08 -28.72
N LEU A 626 8.51 25.71 -29.87
CA LEU A 626 9.94 25.39 -29.99
C LEU A 626 10.75 26.59 -30.49
N TYR A 627 10.33 27.20 -31.60
CA TYR A 627 10.99 28.39 -32.16
C TYR A 627 10.07 29.15 -33.13
N THR A 628 10.24 30.48 -33.21
CA THR A 628 9.60 31.33 -34.22
C THR A 628 10.59 31.67 -35.33
N SER A 629 10.20 31.40 -36.58
CA SER A 629 10.95 31.81 -37.77
C SER A 629 10.38 33.10 -38.35
N TYR A 630 11.26 34.00 -38.79
CA TYR A 630 10.93 35.32 -39.31
C TYR A 630 11.25 35.43 -40.82
N LYS A 631 10.56 36.33 -41.52
CA LYS A 631 10.82 36.69 -42.93
C LYS A 631 11.06 38.18 -43.07
N TYR A 632 11.83 38.57 -44.08
CA TYR A 632 12.07 39.99 -44.39
C TYR A 632 10.73 40.72 -44.59
N GLY A 633 10.44 41.67 -43.70
CA GLY A 633 9.20 42.44 -43.71
C GLY A 633 9.32 43.69 -44.57
N GLY A 634 10.47 44.35 -44.54
CA GLY A 634 10.78 45.53 -45.34
C GLY A 634 11.98 46.32 -44.83
N TRP A 635 12.18 47.48 -45.46
CA TRP A 635 13.07 48.54 -44.99
C TRP A 635 12.26 49.81 -44.82
N GLU A 636 12.35 50.46 -43.66
CA GLU A 636 11.67 51.70 -43.35
C GLU A 636 12.67 52.82 -42.99
N TRP A 637 12.41 54.02 -43.51
CA TRP A 637 13.34 55.16 -43.41
C TRP A 637 13.36 55.76 -42.00
N GLY A 638 14.45 55.50 -41.28
CA GLY A 638 14.70 56.01 -39.92
C GLY A 638 14.61 54.94 -38.82
N THR A 639 14.02 53.79 -39.14
CA THR A 639 13.85 52.63 -38.23
C THR A 639 14.68 51.42 -38.67
N GLY A 640 14.90 51.24 -39.98
CA GLY A 640 15.84 50.25 -40.55
C GLY A 640 15.15 49.04 -41.20
N THR A 641 15.85 47.90 -41.25
CA THR A 641 15.27 46.63 -41.69
C THR A 641 14.38 46.06 -40.59
N TYR A 642 13.17 45.63 -40.92
CA TYR A 642 12.32 44.88 -40.01
C TYR A 642 11.96 43.49 -40.57
N TYR A 643 11.72 42.56 -39.67
CA TYR A 643 11.35 41.18 -39.97
C TYR A 643 9.99 40.86 -39.36
N ASN A 644 9.10 40.27 -40.16
CA ASN A 644 7.79 39.82 -39.72
C ASN A 644 7.86 38.35 -39.34
N GLU A 645 7.01 37.89 -38.43
CA GLU A 645 6.85 36.46 -38.16
C GLU A 645 6.39 35.73 -39.44
N ASP A 646 7.04 34.60 -39.73
CA ASP A 646 6.70 33.75 -40.87
C ASP A 646 5.87 32.56 -40.42
N TYR A 647 6.38 31.83 -39.42
CA TYR A 647 5.69 30.74 -38.74
C TYR A 647 6.34 30.47 -37.37
N THR A 648 5.62 29.77 -36.50
CA THR A 648 6.16 29.17 -35.27
C THR A 648 6.16 27.66 -35.41
N GLN A 649 7.26 26.98 -35.06
CA GLN A 649 7.28 25.53 -34.86
C GLN A 649 6.76 25.22 -33.47
N TYR A 650 5.75 24.37 -33.39
CA TYR A 650 5.26 23.83 -32.13
C TYR A 650 5.57 22.34 -32.02
N VAL A 651 5.43 21.81 -30.81
CA VAL A 651 5.38 20.38 -30.52
C VAL A 651 4.10 20.09 -29.72
N TYR A 652 3.32 19.14 -30.19
CA TYR A 652 2.13 18.66 -29.50
C TYR A 652 2.55 17.58 -28.49
N TRP A 653 2.38 17.85 -27.21
CA TRP A 653 2.49 16.83 -26.17
C TRP A 653 1.09 16.42 -25.73
N GLN A 654 0.85 15.11 -25.68
CA GLN A 654 -0.39 14.53 -25.16
C GLN A 654 -0.27 14.35 -23.65
N GLU A 655 -1.37 14.54 -22.92
CA GLU A 655 -1.53 14.20 -21.50
C GLU A 655 -1.10 12.75 -21.24
N SER A 656 -0.35 12.56 -20.16
CA SER A 656 0.27 11.29 -19.79
C SER A 656 0.43 11.09 -18.28
N LEU A 657 -0.07 12.00 -17.43
CA LEU A 657 -0.11 11.76 -15.98
C LEU A 657 -0.96 10.52 -15.67
N THR A 658 -2.13 10.43 -16.29
CA THR A 658 -3.03 9.28 -16.21
C THR A 658 -2.34 8.01 -16.72
N GLU A 659 -1.44 8.12 -17.71
CA GLU A 659 -0.66 6.98 -18.20
C GLU A 659 0.39 6.51 -17.18
N LYS A 660 1.17 7.43 -16.60
CA LYS A 660 2.16 7.15 -15.55
C LYS A 660 1.50 6.53 -14.33
N GLN A 661 0.35 7.05 -13.90
CA GLN A 661 -0.45 6.51 -12.81
C GLN A 661 -0.90 5.06 -13.06
N ASN A 662 -1.50 4.77 -14.21
CA ASN A 662 -1.92 3.40 -14.55
C ASN A 662 -0.71 2.44 -14.62
N ASP A 663 0.39 2.85 -15.25
CA ASP A 663 1.60 2.02 -15.36
C ASP A 663 2.21 1.73 -13.97
N ILE A 664 2.28 2.71 -13.07
CA ILE A 664 2.73 2.53 -11.67
C ILE A 664 1.80 1.57 -10.91
N TRP A 665 0.48 1.75 -11.05
CA TRP A 665 -0.49 0.94 -10.31
C TRP A 665 -0.47 -0.52 -10.76
N SER A 666 -0.54 -0.79 -12.07
CA SER A 666 -0.45 -2.16 -12.58
C SER A 666 0.90 -2.82 -12.28
N THR A 667 1.99 -2.04 -12.14
CA THR A 667 3.30 -2.57 -11.69
C THR A 667 3.27 -3.00 -10.22
N PHE A 668 2.57 -2.25 -9.36
CA PHE A 668 2.32 -2.65 -7.98
C PHE A 668 1.42 -3.89 -7.89
N GLU A 669 0.35 -3.98 -8.68
CA GLU A 669 -0.52 -5.16 -8.72
C GLU A 669 0.22 -6.43 -9.21
N LEU A 670 1.01 -6.32 -10.29
CA LEU A 670 1.84 -7.42 -10.80
C LEU A 670 2.91 -7.87 -9.79
N ALA A 671 3.53 -6.93 -9.08
CA ALA A 671 4.51 -7.24 -8.03
C ALA A 671 3.90 -8.04 -6.86
N ILE A 672 2.60 -7.87 -6.60
CA ILE A 672 1.81 -8.67 -5.65
C ILE A 672 1.47 -10.03 -6.26
N GLU A 673 0.94 -10.08 -7.49
CA GLU A 673 0.52 -11.33 -8.14
C GLU A 673 1.70 -12.30 -8.31
N ASP A 674 2.82 -11.84 -8.86
CA ASP A 674 3.96 -12.70 -9.19
C ASP A 674 4.78 -13.14 -7.96
N ASN A 675 4.76 -12.40 -6.85
CA ASN A 675 5.33 -12.91 -5.60
C ASN A 675 4.46 -14.00 -4.95
N ASN A 676 3.13 -13.93 -5.11
CA ASN A 676 2.23 -15.02 -4.68
C ASN A 676 2.34 -16.26 -5.58
N ASN A 677 2.50 -16.08 -6.90
CA ASN A 677 2.41 -17.15 -7.89
C ASN A 677 3.77 -17.73 -8.35
N GLN A 678 4.81 -16.90 -8.47
CA GLN A 678 6.10 -17.25 -9.09
C GLN A 678 7.31 -17.11 -8.16
N GLN A 679 7.12 -16.53 -6.96
CA GLN A 679 8.14 -16.36 -5.91
C GLN A 679 9.47 -15.78 -6.44
N GLY A 680 9.49 -14.50 -6.81
CA GLY A 680 10.73 -13.76 -7.06
C GLY A 680 11.60 -14.22 -8.24
N SER A 681 11.04 -14.90 -9.24
CA SER A 681 11.73 -15.21 -10.51
C SER A 681 12.20 -13.94 -11.24
N THR A 682 11.36 -12.91 -11.18
CA THR A 682 11.57 -11.53 -11.59
C THR A 682 11.51 -10.64 -10.34
N PHE A 683 12.26 -9.54 -10.31
CA PHE A 683 12.10 -8.49 -9.30
C PHE A 683 11.56 -7.20 -9.91
N TYR A 684 10.85 -6.40 -9.11
CA TYR A 684 10.09 -5.25 -9.60
C TYR A 684 10.73 -3.94 -9.11
N ILE A 685 10.84 -2.97 -10.02
CA ILE A 685 11.20 -1.59 -9.70
C ILE A 685 10.07 -0.70 -10.22
N ASN A 686 9.50 0.11 -9.34
CA ASN A 686 8.39 1.01 -9.64
C ASN A 686 8.87 2.46 -9.47
N CYS A 687 9.12 3.16 -10.58
CA CYS A 687 9.67 4.51 -10.57
C CYS A 687 8.55 5.56 -10.58
N LEU A 688 8.28 6.13 -9.40
CA LEU A 688 7.50 7.35 -9.24
C LEU A 688 8.29 8.60 -9.67
N ASP A 689 9.61 8.51 -9.87
CA ASP A 689 10.43 9.65 -10.30
C ASP A 689 10.12 10.12 -11.72
N GLY A 690 10.42 11.40 -11.99
CA GLY A 690 10.15 12.06 -13.25
C GLY A 690 9.95 13.57 -13.11
N TYR A 691 9.34 14.18 -14.13
CA TYR A 691 9.06 15.61 -14.12
C TYR A 691 7.96 15.99 -15.12
N TYR A 692 7.32 17.12 -14.88
CA TYR A 692 6.41 17.71 -15.86
C TYR A 692 7.15 18.43 -16.98
N VAL A 693 6.61 18.25 -18.19
CA VAL A 693 6.90 19.10 -19.35
C VAL A 693 6.29 20.48 -19.12
N ASP A 694 7.16 21.49 -18.98
CA ASP A 694 6.83 22.85 -18.54
C ASP A 694 7.24 23.87 -19.61
N ASP A 695 6.49 24.97 -19.74
CA ASP A 695 6.85 26.05 -20.66
C ASP A 695 8.04 26.90 -20.16
N ALA A 696 8.28 26.93 -18.84
CA ALA A 696 9.45 27.59 -18.26
C ALA A 696 10.77 26.86 -18.60
N VAL A 697 10.73 25.55 -18.85
CA VAL A 697 11.91 24.71 -19.07
C VAL A 697 12.01 24.31 -20.54
N GLU A 698 12.83 25.02 -21.31
CA GLU A 698 13.02 24.76 -22.75
C GLU A 698 13.37 23.30 -23.05
N LEU A 699 14.24 22.69 -22.24
CA LEU A 699 14.69 21.31 -22.45
C LEU A 699 13.60 20.26 -22.16
N SER A 700 12.58 20.58 -21.35
CA SER A 700 11.51 19.63 -21.02
C SER A 700 10.56 19.42 -22.21
N LYS A 701 10.11 20.53 -22.79
CA LYS A 701 9.17 20.56 -23.93
C LYS A 701 9.80 20.20 -25.26
N LYS A 702 11.12 20.27 -25.35
CA LYS A 702 11.89 19.87 -26.52
C LYS A 702 11.88 18.34 -26.68
N PRO A 703 11.34 17.77 -27.77
CA PRO A 703 11.40 16.32 -28.00
C PRO A 703 12.85 15.89 -28.29
N TYR A 704 13.23 14.69 -27.86
CA TYR A 704 14.54 14.13 -28.18
C TYR A 704 14.53 13.58 -29.60
N ILE A 705 15.44 14.03 -30.47
CA ILE A 705 15.61 13.46 -31.81
C ILE A 705 17.10 13.30 -32.12
N GLU A 706 17.55 12.04 -32.21
CA GLU A 706 18.93 11.68 -32.48
C GLU A 706 19.36 12.17 -33.88
N GLY A 707 20.47 12.91 -33.95
CA GLY A 707 21.04 13.38 -35.21
C GLY A 707 20.21 14.43 -35.97
N ARG A 708 19.18 15.05 -35.36
CA ARG A 708 18.41 16.15 -35.99
C ARG A 708 18.84 17.52 -35.47
N SER A 709 19.04 18.44 -36.42
CA SER A 709 19.11 19.88 -36.18
C SER A 709 18.40 20.60 -37.31
N ASP A 710 17.44 21.44 -36.97
CA ASP A 710 16.73 22.31 -37.92
C ASP A 710 17.44 23.68 -38.01
N SER A 711 17.03 24.51 -38.96
CA SER A 711 17.48 25.91 -39.07
C SER A 711 16.28 26.83 -39.29
N TYR A 712 16.24 27.94 -38.56
CA TYR A 712 15.20 28.96 -38.65
C TYR A 712 15.81 30.35 -38.78
N THR A 713 15.05 31.30 -39.31
CA THR A 713 15.47 32.70 -39.39
C THR A 713 15.06 33.41 -38.10
N ASN A 714 16.01 33.94 -37.34
CA ASN A 714 15.73 34.69 -36.11
C ASN A 714 15.19 36.10 -36.39
N SER A 715 14.76 36.80 -35.34
CA SER A 715 14.14 38.15 -35.42
C SER A 715 15.05 39.25 -36.01
N ASN A 716 16.37 39.00 -36.12
CA ASN A 716 17.33 39.89 -36.78
C ASN A 716 17.61 39.51 -38.25
N GLY A 717 16.95 38.47 -38.77
CA GLY A 717 17.17 37.95 -40.12
C GLY A 717 18.34 36.98 -40.27
N GLY A 718 19.01 36.62 -39.18
CA GLY A 718 20.10 35.63 -39.21
C GLY A 718 19.57 34.19 -39.19
N SER A 719 20.30 33.25 -39.79
CA SER A 719 20.00 31.82 -39.63
C SER A 719 20.49 31.34 -38.26
N SER A 720 19.61 30.70 -37.49
CA SER A 720 19.88 30.09 -36.18
C SER A 720 19.59 28.58 -36.22
N PRO A 721 20.45 27.74 -35.62
CA PRO A 721 20.21 26.29 -35.53
C PRO A 721 19.26 25.94 -34.37
N PHE A 722 18.52 24.84 -34.51
CA PHE A 722 17.73 24.22 -33.43
C PHE A 722 18.01 22.71 -33.40
N GLY A 723 18.99 22.30 -32.59
CA GLY A 723 19.38 20.89 -32.41
C GLY A 723 18.52 20.17 -31.36
N TYR A 724 18.05 18.96 -31.67
CA TYR A 724 17.10 18.20 -30.83
C TYR A 724 17.77 17.17 -29.88
N GLY A 725 19.08 16.93 -30.00
CA GLY A 725 19.80 15.88 -29.26
C GLY A 725 19.93 16.07 -27.74
N ASN A 726 19.33 17.11 -27.17
CA ASN A 726 19.26 17.36 -25.72
C ASN A 726 17.84 17.67 -25.22
N GLY A 727 16.79 17.33 -25.98
CA GLY A 727 15.43 17.32 -25.44
C GLY A 727 15.25 16.25 -24.36
N GLY A 728 14.47 16.53 -23.33
CA GLY A 728 14.17 15.57 -22.26
C GLY A 728 15.29 15.32 -21.25
N VAL A 729 16.11 16.33 -20.95
CA VAL A 729 17.18 16.22 -19.93
C VAL A 729 16.94 17.08 -18.69
N ALA A 730 15.81 17.78 -18.59
CA ALA A 730 15.39 18.57 -17.42
C ALA A 730 13.90 18.89 -17.51
N GLY A 731 13.25 19.21 -16.39
CA GLY A 731 11.85 19.67 -16.32
C GLY A 731 11.38 19.85 -14.88
N ASN A 732 10.11 20.21 -14.69
CA ASN A 732 9.55 20.56 -13.38
C ASN A 732 9.32 19.30 -12.52
N ILE A 733 10.34 18.93 -11.72
CA ILE A 733 10.31 17.76 -10.82
C ILE A 733 9.33 18.02 -9.68
N GLU A 734 9.43 19.20 -9.05
CA GLU A 734 8.66 19.58 -7.85
C GLU A 734 7.16 19.38 -8.00
N SER A 735 6.57 19.97 -9.05
CA SER A 735 5.12 19.88 -9.26
C SER A 735 4.67 18.47 -9.61
N PHE A 736 5.53 17.67 -10.27
CA PHE A 736 5.22 16.28 -10.61
C PHE A 736 5.31 15.37 -9.38
N ALA A 737 6.40 15.46 -8.62
CA ALA A 737 6.60 14.72 -7.37
C ALA A 737 5.46 15.01 -6.38
N ALA A 738 5.03 16.27 -6.27
CA ALA A 738 3.89 16.66 -5.46
C ALA A 738 2.59 15.98 -5.89
N ASP A 739 2.24 15.94 -7.18
CA ASP A 739 1.02 15.25 -7.65
C ASP A 739 1.13 13.72 -7.51
N ILE A 740 2.21 13.11 -8.03
CA ILE A 740 2.32 11.64 -8.16
C ILE A 740 2.46 10.95 -6.80
N ASN A 741 3.24 11.54 -5.88
CA ASN A 741 3.41 10.97 -4.54
C ASN A 741 2.09 11.05 -3.76
N ASN A 742 1.34 12.16 -3.86
CA ASN A 742 0.05 12.31 -3.19
C ASN A 742 -1.00 11.34 -3.73
N TRP A 743 -1.04 11.15 -5.06
CA TRP A 743 -1.89 10.16 -5.69
C TRP A 743 -1.56 8.73 -5.20
N PHE A 744 -0.31 8.28 -5.33
CA PHE A 744 0.06 6.90 -4.97
C PHE A 744 -0.13 6.61 -3.48
N TYR A 745 0.16 7.59 -2.61
CA TYR A 745 -0.16 7.53 -1.18
C TYR A 745 -1.64 7.28 -0.91
N SER A 746 -2.51 7.97 -1.65
CA SER A 746 -3.97 7.85 -1.51
C SER A 746 -4.48 6.50 -2.01
N GLU A 747 -4.04 6.04 -3.20
CA GLU A 747 -4.46 4.74 -3.75
C GLU A 747 -4.02 3.57 -2.87
N ILE A 748 -2.79 3.61 -2.35
CA ILE A 748 -2.30 2.63 -1.37
C ILE A 748 -3.22 2.61 -0.15
N LEU A 749 -3.44 3.75 0.52
CA LEU A 749 -4.25 3.75 1.74
C LEU A 749 -5.72 3.36 1.50
N ASN A 750 -6.29 3.67 0.34
CA ASN A 750 -7.59 3.16 -0.08
C ASN A 750 -7.57 1.64 -0.26
N TYR A 751 -6.62 1.10 -1.02
CA TYR A 751 -6.50 -0.34 -1.29
C TYR A 751 -6.38 -1.17 -0.02
N GLY A 752 -5.57 -0.72 0.94
CA GLY A 752 -5.39 -1.38 2.24
C GLY A 752 -6.49 -1.16 3.27
N ALA A 753 -7.48 -0.32 2.98
CA ALA A 753 -8.70 -0.23 3.79
C ALA A 753 -9.56 -1.49 3.62
N GLU A 754 -9.36 -2.26 2.54
CA GLU A 754 -10.09 -3.51 2.27
C GLU A 754 -9.16 -4.73 2.15
N ASN A 755 -7.96 -4.55 1.57
CA ASN A 755 -7.03 -5.64 1.23
C ASN A 755 -5.86 -5.77 2.22
N ILE A 756 -5.22 -6.94 2.19
CA ILE A 756 -3.84 -7.08 2.64
C ILE A 756 -2.95 -6.64 1.47
N TYR A 757 -2.12 -5.63 1.68
CA TYR A 757 -1.06 -5.30 0.74
C TYR A 757 -0.09 -6.46 0.62
N GLY A 758 0.24 -6.84 -0.61
CA GLY A 758 1.40 -7.68 -0.86
C GLY A 758 2.69 -6.85 -1.01
N PRO A 759 3.75 -7.49 -1.51
CA PRO A 759 5.09 -6.91 -1.61
C PRO A 759 5.24 -5.85 -2.72
N MET A 760 5.66 -4.64 -2.36
CA MET A 760 5.86 -3.55 -3.32
C MET A 760 7.18 -3.66 -4.12
N ASN A 761 8.10 -4.55 -3.71
CA ASN A 761 9.50 -4.54 -4.15
C ASN A 761 10.13 -3.14 -3.98
N ILE A 762 10.95 -2.68 -4.93
CA ILE A 762 11.67 -1.40 -4.85
C ILE A 762 10.80 -0.29 -5.43
N VAL A 763 10.53 0.74 -4.63
CA VAL A 763 9.76 1.92 -5.04
C VAL A 763 10.68 3.13 -5.01
N ILE A 764 10.98 3.71 -6.18
CA ILE A 764 11.84 4.89 -6.32
C ILE A 764 10.97 6.14 -6.36
N LEU A 765 11.24 7.14 -5.52
CA LEU A 765 10.48 8.39 -5.48
C LEU A 765 11.36 9.66 -5.44
N ASP A 766 10.81 10.74 -5.97
CA ASP A 766 11.32 12.11 -5.83
C ASP A 766 10.79 12.79 -4.56
N ARG A 767 11.52 13.81 -4.09
CA ARG A 767 11.13 14.77 -3.05
C ARG A 767 10.70 14.16 -1.70
N VAL A 768 11.57 13.32 -1.13
CA VAL A 768 11.40 12.83 0.25
C VAL A 768 11.31 13.99 1.26
N TYR A 769 10.38 13.88 2.22
CA TYR A 769 9.94 14.91 3.19
C TYR A 769 9.16 16.11 2.64
N GLU A 770 8.92 16.22 1.33
CA GLU A 770 8.06 17.29 0.78
C GLU A 770 6.58 17.05 1.15
N SER A 771 5.78 18.12 1.28
CA SER A 771 4.47 18.06 1.95
C SER A 771 3.46 17.16 1.22
N GLY A 772 2.86 16.22 1.95
CA GLY A 772 1.95 15.22 1.38
C GLY A 772 2.68 13.90 1.12
N GLY A 773 2.41 13.26 -0.01
CA GLY A 773 2.95 11.94 -0.31
C GLY A 773 4.48 11.83 -0.24
N GLY A 774 5.24 12.89 -0.58
CA GLY A 774 6.71 12.89 -0.47
C GLY A 774 7.21 12.73 0.99
N SER A 775 6.41 13.17 1.96
CA SER A 775 6.64 12.91 3.38
C SER A 775 5.99 11.60 3.83
N TYR A 776 4.80 11.23 3.35
CA TYR A 776 4.11 10.05 3.86
C TYR A 776 4.57 8.70 3.29
N LEU A 777 4.96 8.62 2.01
CA LEU A 777 5.26 7.37 1.31
C LEU A 777 6.37 6.51 1.96
N PRO A 778 7.53 7.05 2.41
CA PRO A 778 8.59 6.22 2.99
C PRO A 778 8.10 5.39 4.19
N SER A 779 7.38 6.00 5.13
CA SER A 779 6.74 5.29 6.25
C SER A 779 5.72 4.25 5.78
N VAL A 780 4.92 4.55 4.76
CA VAL A 780 3.89 3.62 4.26
C VAL A 780 4.52 2.40 3.59
N ILE A 781 5.52 2.60 2.72
CA ILE A 781 6.26 1.52 2.04
C ILE A 781 6.97 0.64 3.08
N ILE A 782 7.58 1.23 4.11
CA ILE A 782 8.25 0.47 5.18
C ILE A 782 7.26 -0.31 6.03
N ASN A 783 6.17 0.35 6.48
CA ASN A 783 5.13 -0.29 7.28
C ASN A 783 4.37 -1.37 6.51
N ASN A 784 4.40 -1.32 5.16
CA ASN A 784 3.83 -2.34 4.29
C ASN A 784 4.35 -3.75 4.59
N ASN A 785 5.67 -3.87 4.82
CA ASN A 785 6.31 -5.14 5.17
C ASN A 785 5.66 -5.80 6.39
N TYR A 786 5.19 -5.01 7.36
CA TYR A 786 4.59 -5.50 8.60
C TYR A 786 3.08 -5.77 8.49
N ARG A 787 2.47 -5.71 7.29
CA ARG A 787 1.01 -5.91 7.09
C ARG A 787 0.65 -7.31 6.57
N PHE A 788 1.63 -8.11 6.18
CA PHE A 788 1.48 -9.48 5.69
C PHE A 788 2.60 -10.39 6.27
N PRO A 789 2.39 -11.71 6.40
CA PRO A 789 3.46 -12.65 6.71
C PRO A 789 4.51 -12.69 5.59
N LEU A 790 5.79 -12.77 5.93
CA LEU A 790 6.88 -12.76 4.94
C LEU A 790 7.36 -14.18 4.65
N ILE A 791 7.54 -14.50 3.37
CA ILE A 791 8.08 -15.77 2.89
C ILE A 791 9.54 -15.91 3.36
N THR A 792 9.84 -17.03 4.01
CA THR A 792 11.20 -17.38 4.44
C THR A 792 11.89 -18.32 3.46
N SER A 793 13.21 -18.48 3.60
CA SER A 793 13.96 -19.51 2.87
C SER A 793 13.60 -20.96 3.28
N ASP A 794 12.87 -21.16 4.39
CA ASP A 794 12.34 -22.47 4.79
C ASP A 794 11.05 -22.82 4.01
N ASP A 795 10.16 -21.84 3.78
CA ASP A 795 8.92 -22.01 3.00
C ASP A 795 9.21 -22.52 1.58
N VAL A 796 10.21 -21.93 0.91
CA VAL A 796 10.65 -22.32 -0.44
C VAL A 796 11.23 -23.75 -0.46
N GLN A 797 11.75 -24.23 0.67
CA GLN A 797 12.25 -25.60 0.84
C GLN A 797 11.16 -26.57 1.33
N GLY A 798 9.92 -26.12 1.53
CA GLY A 798 8.82 -26.93 2.03
C GLY A 798 8.99 -27.37 3.50
N GLN A 799 9.82 -26.66 4.28
CA GLN A 799 10.00 -26.92 5.70
C GLN A 799 9.04 -26.03 6.51
N THR A 800 8.08 -26.63 7.20
CA THR A 800 7.21 -25.92 8.14
C THR A 800 8.00 -25.55 9.40
N VAL A 801 8.52 -24.34 9.44
CA VAL A 801 9.23 -23.73 10.57
C VAL A 801 8.50 -22.45 10.96
N SER A 802 8.66 -21.99 12.19
CA SER A 802 8.04 -20.75 12.66
C SER A 802 8.58 -19.54 11.90
N ASP A 803 7.69 -18.85 11.17
CA ASP A 803 7.90 -17.46 10.76
C ASP A 803 8.05 -16.60 12.02
N ALA A 804 9.30 -16.37 12.41
CA ALA A 804 9.69 -15.42 13.44
C ALA A 804 10.11 -14.10 12.78
N SER A 805 9.36 -13.67 11.74
CA SER A 805 9.65 -12.54 10.83
C SER A 805 10.14 -11.28 11.53
N TYR A 806 9.84 -11.09 12.82
CA TYR A 806 10.35 -9.99 13.63
C TYR A 806 10.89 -10.44 14.98
N ALA A 807 12.17 -10.17 15.24
CA ALA A 807 12.88 -10.60 16.43
C ALA A 807 13.49 -9.44 17.23
N SER A 808 13.27 -9.49 18.55
CA SER A 808 13.88 -8.68 19.62
C SER A 808 13.37 -7.24 19.87
N GLY A 809 13.40 -6.85 21.16
CA GLY A 809 13.33 -5.45 21.60
C GLY A 809 12.55 -5.17 22.89
N GLY A 810 13.26 -4.89 23.98
CA GLY A 810 12.79 -4.06 25.11
C GLY A 810 11.87 -4.70 26.17
N ASN A 811 12.32 -4.69 27.43
CA ASN A 811 11.44 -4.87 28.61
C ASN A 811 10.69 -3.56 28.93
N VAL A 812 9.48 -3.66 29.50
CA VAL A 812 8.56 -2.52 29.71
C VAL A 812 8.12 -2.43 31.17
N ILE A 813 9.08 -2.23 32.08
CA ILE A 813 8.79 -1.94 33.48
C ILE A 813 9.72 -0.81 33.94
N GLU A 814 9.20 0.41 33.89
CA GLU A 814 9.51 1.52 34.81
C GLU A 814 8.16 2.07 35.33
#